data_AF-A0A5B0DSC0-F1
#
_entry.id   AF-A0A5B0DSC0-F1
#
_cell.length_a   1.000
_cell.length_b   1.000
_cell.length_c   1.000
_cell.angle_alpha   90.00
_cell.angle_beta   90.00
_cell.angle_gamma   90.00
#
_symmetry.space_group_name_H-M   'P 1'
#
loop_
_entity.id
_entity.type
_entity.pdbx_description
1 polymer ?
#
loop_
_entity_poly.entity_id
_entity_poly.type
_entity_poly.pdbx_seq_one_letter_code
_entity_poly.pdbx_strand_id
1 'polypeptide(L)'
;MRPFPVSNLQRGAACGLGFCLAALTQPVFAQSAWTAYDGYTSSALVPFSNGGGAESLSEIMRTGSPRVGVSIGTYNSSLLVDTGSTGIGLEESYLSGAGSGFRPTGEYGLIYYSSSNLVAFGEYYEGTVTFNAADGTTVSTGDNMRVLGVRDKVCLPGAPNACDASGSISMMGVGFGRNTMIPGVSAGLDLNTLNPSTLASALATPQAYNPFVNIAGMQAGGTMRAGYIVTQAGFVLGLTASNTAGYAIGQLGRVTDAANAQAYSMQPMAVSVAFPSGHTVGGVGQVLMDTGVTDGFLYLEQHDFQNAIAAGSTITVDLLGSGGAVGYSFVVDPTDPSAPNPMNWAGPRGHTASYLNASVRAFHGMNLFYDAVDGFVGVLPNQNATASNPMFRQVLVLNGALAPQADLSIGVPTILAGATTLAPAAASTTTLANGVGGSGSLIVAGAGTVALAGFANYTGGTTVQSGSLNLTGTIIGDVAIGSAGTFLHNGLVAGSVQSAGTLSGTGQILGGVTTLQGSALAAGNSIGTLTIAGDLSLGSGTTYVVEIDGVAQSDRIDVGGRAQLGGDVSLLLFGTDATVPALGTRFTILTAAGGIDGQFATIDDSAVFSSAYPFLAADLIYTPQSVLLSIGRSDVSFATAGTTDNQRSVGFAADSLPLTSATIPLVSSLAALDMRSASSALESLSGGIHADLVAALAQESRHVRQAAMNRLRDERSAQIAPLAQGSDIGEPGGLATGWVQAFGGWGRLDGTGAGHLNQDTGGVLLGIDGAVGDAGRVGLLTGWSSGTLDSQAIDASSRSDSYHIGLYAGTNLGEIALRGGASYSNHQIETNRTISFPGFVDAASASYDGYTAQLFAELGYETRISGILVEPFVNLTQLWVRTDSFAEAGGPAALSGNGSDYNSTLSTLGLRSYVDVDWRDIRFTIGGLLGWQHSFGDLAPQAGLSLASIAPFTIEGSALSRDAALLSVGIDAALTEAVSLGVSYDGRIGTDDRDHAIQGRFTYRF
;
A
#
# COMPACT_ATOMS: atom_id res chain seq x y z
N MET A 1 -53.31 2.06 21.88
CA MET A 1 -53.54 1.88 20.42
C MET A 1 -52.51 0.88 19.94
N ARG A 2 -52.84 -0.41 20.05
CA ARG A 2 -53.10 -1.40 18.99
C ARG A 2 -51.79 -1.99 18.39
N PRO A 3 -51.69 -3.33 18.26
CA PRO A 3 -50.94 -4.15 19.23
C PRO A 3 -49.98 -5.20 18.64
N PHE A 4 -49.09 -5.73 19.51
CA PHE A 4 -48.34 -7.02 19.45
C PHE A 4 -49.26 -8.25 19.23
N PRO A 5 -48.79 -9.47 18.79
CA PRO A 5 -47.86 -10.35 19.55
C PRO A 5 -46.94 -11.34 18.76
N VAL A 6 -45.72 -11.66 19.26
CA VAL A 6 -45.25 -12.87 20.00
C VAL A 6 -45.29 -14.21 19.24
N SER A 7 -44.12 -14.85 19.02
CA SER A 7 -43.76 -16.14 19.68
C SER A 7 -42.39 -16.70 19.24
N ASN A 8 -41.53 -16.93 20.23
CA ASN A 8 -40.43 -17.90 20.22
C ASN A 8 -41.02 -19.32 20.37
N LEU A 9 -40.43 -20.32 19.70
CA LEU A 9 -40.23 -21.67 20.28
C LEU A 9 -39.27 -22.53 19.43
N GLN A 10 -38.35 -23.15 20.16
CA GLN A 10 -37.31 -24.09 19.74
C GLN A 10 -37.86 -25.39 19.10
N ARG A 11 -37.06 -25.97 18.18
CA ARG A 11 -36.74 -27.39 17.96
C ARG A 11 -35.72 -27.42 16.80
N GLY A 12 -34.53 -28.00 16.87
CA GLY A 12 -34.11 -29.19 17.58
C GLY A 12 -34.24 -30.43 16.67
N ALA A 13 -33.24 -30.62 15.80
CA ALA A 13 -32.79 -31.87 15.16
C ALA A 13 -33.69 -32.62 14.14
N ALA A 14 -32.99 -33.10 13.09
CA ALA A 14 -33.17 -34.31 12.28
C ALA A 14 -33.78 -34.20 10.86
N CYS A 15 -33.22 -35.06 9.98
CA CYS A 15 -33.44 -35.30 8.54
C CYS A 15 -32.74 -34.29 7.59
N GLY A 16 -31.67 -34.61 6.88
CA GLY A 16 -31.22 -35.90 6.35
C GLY A 16 -31.95 -36.21 5.04
N LEU A 17 -31.21 -36.21 3.93
CA LEU A 17 -31.61 -36.55 2.55
C LEU A 17 -32.64 -35.63 1.89
N GLY A 18 -32.13 -34.68 1.10
CA GLY A 18 -32.92 -33.81 0.21
C GLY A 18 -32.18 -33.46 -1.08
N PHE A 19 -31.38 -34.38 -1.63
CA PHE A 19 -30.94 -34.31 -3.01
C PHE A 19 -31.89 -35.17 -3.85
N CYS A 20 -32.93 -34.55 -4.42
CA CYS A 20 -33.55 -35.00 -5.67
C CYS A 20 -34.65 -34.02 -6.11
N LEU A 21 -34.63 -33.68 -7.39
CA LEU A 21 -35.66 -32.98 -8.17
C LEU A 21 -35.83 -31.47 -7.90
N ALA A 22 -34.88 -30.68 -8.40
CA ALA A 22 -35.25 -29.42 -9.05
C ALA A 22 -35.33 -29.66 -10.56
N ALA A 23 -36.51 -29.40 -11.12
CA ALA A 23 -36.92 -29.74 -12.46
C ALA A 23 -36.13 -29.00 -13.55
N LEU A 24 -35.84 -29.78 -14.59
CA LEU A 24 -35.61 -29.43 -15.99
C LEU A 24 -36.34 -28.15 -16.47
N THR A 25 -35.68 -27.01 -16.33
CA THR A 25 -35.72 -25.94 -17.34
C THR A 25 -34.29 -25.49 -17.52
N GLN A 26 -33.62 -26.01 -18.55
CA GLN A 26 -32.28 -25.57 -18.88
C GLN A 26 -32.34 -24.08 -19.22
N PRO A 27 -31.62 -23.19 -18.51
CA PRO A 27 -31.29 -21.93 -19.13
C PRO A 27 -30.49 -22.28 -20.37
N VAL A 28 -30.88 -21.72 -21.52
CA VAL A 28 -30.00 -21.65 -22.68
C VAL A 28 -28.77 -20.90 -22.19
N PHE A 29 -27.70 -21.62 -21.86
CA PHE A 29 -26.42 -21.03 -21.55
C PHE A 29 -25.94 -20.36 -22.84
N ALA A 30 -26.21 -19.05 -22.97
CA ALA A 30 -25.54 -18.20 -23.91
C ALA A 30 -24.04 -18.26 -23.59
N GLN A 31 -23.28 -19.02 -24.39
CA GLN A 31 -21.81 -19.04 -24.49
C GLN A 31 -21.05 -18.75 -23.18
N SER A 32 -20.84 -19.75 -22.32
CA SER A 32 -20.10 -19.57 -21.07
C SER A 32 -18.64 -20.05 -21.17
N ALA A 33 -17.82 -19.16 -21.77
CA ALA A 33 -16.37 -18.93 -21.63
C ALA A 33 -15.47 -20.15 -21.35
N TRP A 34 -15.01 -20.85 -22.39
CA TRP A 34 -13.72 -21.55 -22.35
C TRP A 34 -12.76 -20.76 -23.23
N THR A 35 -11.87 -19.97 -22.62
CA THR A 35 -11.07 -18.96 -23.35
C THR A 35 -9.70 -19.47 -23.81
N ALA A 36 -9.37 -20.74 -23.58
CA ALA A 36 -8.05 -21.29 -23.93
C ALA A 36 -7.74 -21.25 -25.44
N TYR A 37 -8.76 -21.10 -26.28
CA TYR A 37 -8.64 -21.04 -27.73
C TYR A 37 -8.93 -19.64 -28.30
N ASP A 38 -9.06 -18.64 -27.44
CA ASP A 38 -9.19 -17.25 -27.88
C ASP A 38 -7.90 -16.79 -28.55
N GLY A 39 -8.03 -16.06 -29.67
CA GLY A 39 -6.90 -15.61 -30.48
C GLY A 39 -6.52 -16.52 -31.65
N TYR A 40 -6.96 -17.78 -31.67
CA TYR A 40 -6.82 -18.66 -32.83
C TYR A 40 -8.03 -18.50 -33.76
N THR A 41 -7.77 -18.04 -34.99
CA THR A 41 -8.81 -17.59 -35.94
C THR A 41 -8.99 -18.51 -37.13
N SER A 42 -8.12 -19.51 -37.30
CA SER A 42 -8.07 -20.36 -38.49
C SER A 42 -8.19 -21.84 -38.16
N SER A 43 -8.87 -22.57 -39.03
CA SER A 43 -8.91 -24.04 -39.05
C SER A 43 -9.21 -24.52 -40.47
N ALA A 44 -8.87 -25.76 -40.80
CA ALA A 44 -9.12 -26.32 -42.12
C ALA A 44 -9.67 -27.74 -42.06
N LEU A 45 -10.75 -28.01 -42.79
CA LEU A 45 -11.29 -29.36 -42.93
C LEU A 45 -10.55 -30.12 -44.04
N VAL A 46 -9.84 -31.18 -43.68
CA VAL A 46 -9.30 -32.19 -44.58
C VAL A 46 -10.33 -33.32 -44.66
N PRO A 47 -11.11 -33.41 -45.76
CA PRO A 47 -12.17 -34.40 -45.86
C PRO A 47 -11.59 -35.79 -46.03
N PHE A 48 -12.35 -36.79 -45.61
CA PHE A 48 -12.00 -38.15 -45.96
C PHE A 48 -12.13 -38.38 -47.48
N SER A 49 -11.23 -39.17 -48.07
CA SER A 49 -11.15 -39.42 -49.51
C SER A 49 -10.61 -40.83 -49.79
N ASN A 50 -11.39 -41.68 -50.47
CA ASN A 50 -11.01 -43.04 -50.88
C ASN A 50 -10.72 -43.14 -52.39
N GLY A 51 -10.00 -42.14 -52.95
CA GLY A 51 -9.52 -42.17 -54.35
C GLY A 51 -10.51 -41.66 -55.40
N GLY A 52 -11.63 -41.02 -55.02
CA GLY A 52 -12.65 -40.52 -55.95
C GLY A 52 -13.33 -39.18 -55.57
N GLY A 53 -12.93 -38.54 -54.48
CA GLY A 53 -13.57 -37.32 -53.95
C GLY A 53 -13.85 -37.41 -52.45
N ALA A 54 -14.50 -36.39 -51.88
CA ALA A 54 -14.87 -36.37 -50.46
C ALA A 54 -15.97 -37.39 -50.14
N GLU A 55 -15.77 -38.20 -49.09
CA GLU A 55 -16.71 -39.22 -48.63
C GLU A 55 -17.11 -39.01 -47.17
N SER A 56 -18.32 -39.47 -46.79
CA SER A 56 -18.75 -39.49 -45.39
C SER A 56 -18.16 -40.67 -44.63
N LEU A 57 -17.98 -40.55 -43.32
CA LEU A 57 -17.53 -41.65 -42.47
C LEU A 57 -18.40 -42.91 -42.61
N SER A 58 -19.71 -42.74 -42.80
CA SER A 58 -20.64 -43.86 -42.99
C SER A 58 -20.36 -44.66 -44.27
N GLU A 59 -19.96 -43.99 -45.34
CA GLU A 59 -19.57 -44.66 -46.59
C GLU A 59 -18.19 -45.32 -46.47
N ILE A 60 -17.28 -44.68 -45.73
CA ILE A 60 -15.95 -45.23 -45.46
C ILE A 60 -16.05 -46.50 -44.64
N MET A 61 -16.86 -46.52 -43.58
CA MET A 61 -17.10 -47.72 -42.78
C MET A 61 -17.66 -48.90 -43.60
N ARG A 62 -18.20 -48.64 -44.80
CA ARG A 62 -18.64 -49.66 -45.77
C ARG A 62 -17.53 -50.10 -46.72
N THR A 63 -16.58 -49.21 -47.04
CA THR A 63 -15.57 -49.41 -48.09
C THR A 63 -14.14 -49.65 -47.58
N GLY A 64 -13.86 -49.39 -46.29
CA GLY A 64 -12.57 -49.64 -45.64
C GLY A 64 -12.29 -48.71 -44.46
N SER A 65 -11.02 -48.34 -44.27
CA SER A 65 -10.60 -47.41 -43.20
C SER A 65 -10.45 -45.98 -43.75
N PRO A 66 -10.55 -44.93 -42.91
CA PRO A 66 -10.50 -43.54 -43.35
C PRO A 66 -9.15 -43.15 -43.95
N ARG A 67 -9.23 -42.52 -45.13
CA ARG A 67 -8.07 -41.99 -45.84
C ARG A 67 -8.22 -40.50 -46.11
N VAL A 68 -7.11 -39.79 -46.31
CA VAL A 68 -7.11 -38.38 -46.73
C VAL A 68 -6.19 -38.17 -47.93
N GLY A 69 -6.55 -37.22 -48.79
CA GLY A 69 -5.71 -36.83 -49.94
C GLY A 69 -4.44 -36.11 -49.48
N VAL A 70 -3.27 -36.63 -49.84
CA VAL A 70 -1.97 -36.11 -49.41
C VAL A 70 -0.95 -36.12 -50.54
N SER A 71 -0.07 -35.13 -50.54
CA SER A 71 1.15 -35.04 -51.36
C SER A 71 2.39 -35.06 -50.46
N ILE A 72 3.24 -36.07 -50.65
CA ILE A 72 4.50 -36.30 -49.92
C ILE A 72 5.57 -36.76 -50.91
N GLY A 73 6.58 -35.94 -51.18
CA GLY A 73 7.57 -36.31 -52.17
C GLY A 73 6.93 -36.38 -53.57
N THR A 74 7.14 -37.51 -54.24
CA THR A 74 6.44 -37.85 -55.49
C THR A 74 5.14 -38.64 -55.26
N TYR A 75 4.80 -38.99 -54.01
CA TYR A 75 3.54 -39.64 -53.67
C TYR A 75 2.40 -38.62 -53.67
N ASN A 76 1.38 -38.81 -54.52
CA ASN A 76 0.20 -37.96 -54.60
C ASN A 76 -1.06 -38.85 -54.71
N SER A 77 -1.61 -39.25 -53.56
CA SER A 77 -2.75 -40.17 -53.48
C SER A 77 -3.44 -40.06 -52.11
N SER A 78 -4.34 -41.00 -51.78
CA SER A 78 -5.04 -41.05 -50.49
C SER A 78 -4.35 -42.00 -49.51
N LEU A 79 -3.95 -41.48 -48.35
CA LEU A 79 -3.21 -42.20 -47.31
C LEU A 79 -4.13 -42.56 -46.14
N LEU A 80 -3.98 -43.77 -45.59
CA LEU A 80 -4.68 -44.21 -44.39
C LEU A 80 -4.33 -43.31 -43.20
N VAL A 81 -5.34 -42.86 -42.47
CA VAL A 81 -5.16 -42.07 -41.26
C VAL A 81 -5.55 -42.87 -40.03
N ASP A 82 -4.61 -43.04 -39.12
CA ASP A 82 -4.77 -43.89 -37.93
C ASP A 82 -4.51 -43.09 -36.63
N THR A 83 -5.55 -42.90 -35.82
CA THR A 83 -5.43 -42.29 -34.48
C THR A 83 -4.86 -43.25 -33.43
N GLY A 84 -4.72 -44.54 -33.75
CA GLY A 84 -4.05 -45.57 -32.97
C GLY A 84 -2.53 -45.59 -33.08
N SER A 85 -1.96 -44.85 -34.03
CA SER A 85 -0.52 -44.73 -34.25
C SER A 85 -0.08 -43.28 -34.46
N THR A 86 1.23 -43.01 -34.45
CA THR A 86 1.80 -41.67 -34.72
C THR A 86 2.91 -41.78 -35.74
N GLY A 87 3.02 -40.85 -36.70
CA GLY A 87 4.11 -40.81 -37.68
C GLY A 87 3.72 -41.23 -39.09
N ILE A 88 4.58 -40.98 -40.08
CA ILE A 88 4.34 -41.35 -41.48
C ILE A 88 5.40 -42.35 -41.95
N GLY A 89 4.94 -43.44 -42.58
CA GLY A 89 5.79 -44.40 -43.28
C GLY A 89 5.42 -44.53 -44.75
N LEU A 90 6.40 -44.34 -45.63
CA LEU A 90 6.27 -44.54 -47.08
C LEU A 90 7.48 -45.30 -47.61
N GLU A 91 7.30 -46.01 -48.74
CA GLU A 91 8.44 -46.57 -49.47
C GLU A 91 9.45 -45.48 -49.83
N GLU A 92 10.75 -45.73 -49.59
CA GLU A 92 11.82 -44.75 -49.77
C GLU A 92 11.82 -44.12 -51.18
N SER A 93 11.43 -44.88 -52.20
CA SER A 93 11.41 -44.44 -53.60
C SER A 93 10.55 -43.21 -53.87
N TYR A 94 9.56 -42.91 -53.01
CA TYR A 94 8.75 -41.69 -53.11
C TYR A 94 9.46 -40.44 -52.60
N LEU A 95 10.43 -40.61 -51.71
CA LEU A 95 11.16 -39.56 -50.99
C LEU A 95 12.56 -39.33 -51.57
N SER A 96 13.18 -40.38 -52.10
CA SER A 96 14.50 -40.33 -52.72
C SER A 96 14.43 -39.90 -54.19
N GLY A 97 15.14 -38.84 -54.57
CA GLY A 97 15.29 -38.43 -55.98
C GLY A 97 15.20 -36.92 -56.21
N ALA A 98 15.72 -36.46 -57.35
CA ALA A 98 15.63 -35.05 -57.72
C ALA A 98 14.17 -34.65 -57.94
N GLY A 99 13.70 -33.63 -57.21
CA GLY A 99 12.32 -33.13 -57.32
C GLY A 99 11.33 -33.69 -56.29
N SER A 100 11.74 -34.58 -55.38
CA SER A 100 10.87 -35.00 -54.27
C SER A 100 10.62 -33.87 -53.27
N GLY A 101 11.56 -32.94 -53.10
CA GLY A 101 11.48 -31.90 -52.07
C GLY A 101 11.73 -32.41 -50.64
N PHE A 102 12.10 -33.68 -50.48
CA PHE A 102 12.47 -34.30 -49.21
C PHE A 102 13.98 -34.54 -49.13
N ARG A 103 14.56 -34.38 -47.93
CA ARG A 103 16.00 -34.49 -47.68
C ARG A 103 16.28 -35.63 -46.69
N PRO A 104 17.21 -36.55 -46.97
CA PRO A 104 17.62 -37.56 -46.01
C PRO A 104 18.29 -36.91 -44.79
N THR A 105 17.97 -37.39 -43.59
CA THR A 105 18.50 -36.85 -42.33
C THR A 105 19.76 -37.57 -41.85
N GLY A 106 20.07 -38.76 -42.40
CA GLY A 106 21.11 -39.65 -41.87
C GLY A 106 20.68 -40.44 -40.63
N GLU A 107 19.50 -40.18 -40.07
CA GLU A 107 18.97 -40.88 -38.90
C GLU A 107 18.06 -42.04 -39.32
N TYR A 108 18.26 -43.21 -38.72
CA TYR A 108 17.46 -44.40 -38.98
C TYR A 108 16.41 -44.63 -37.91
N GLY A 109 15.28 -45.18 -38.33
CA GLY A 109 14.11 -45.42 -37.50
C GLY A 109 13.42 -46.72 -37.84
N LEU A 110 12.47 -47.11 -36.98
CA LEU A 110 11.51 -48.14 -37.31
C LEU A 110 10.08 -47.77 -36.91
N ILE A 111 9.11 -48.32 -37.63
CA ILE A 111 7.68 -48.33 -37.31
C ILE A 111 7.35 -49.72 -36.78
N TYR A 112 6.69 -49.79 -35.62
CA TYR A 112 6.16 -51.04 -35.07
C TYR A 112 4.63 -51.05 -35.04
N TYR A 113 4.03 -52.00 -35.76
CA TYR A 113 2.60 -52.27 -35.72
C TYR A 113 2.32 -53.46 -34.81
N SER A 114 1.89 -53.19 -33.58
CA SER A 114 1.67 -54.23 -32.55
C SER A 114 0.52 -55.19 -32.88
N SER A 115 -0.43 -54.80 -33.74
CA SER A 115 -1.56 -55.66 -34.15
C SER A 115 -1.19 -56.77 -35.13
N SER A 116 -0.17 -56.55 -35.95
CA SER A 116 0.33 -57.50 -36.96
C SER A 116 1.78 -57.94 -36.71
N ASN A 117 2.44 -57.44 -35.66
CA ASN A 117 3.88 -57.62 -35.43
C ASN A 117 4.76 -57.27 -36.64
N LEU A 118 4.29 -56.37 -37.51
CA LEU A 118 5.06 -55.84 -38.62
C LEU A 118 6.01 -54.77 -38.11
N VAL A 119 7.30 -54.91 -38.45
CA VAL A 119 8.30 -53.86 -38.26
C VAL A 119 8.73 -53.36 -39.63
N ALA A 120 8.66 -52.06 -39.85
CA ALA A 120 9.21 -51.40 -41.03
C ALA A 120 10.41 -50.54 -40.63
N PHE A 121 11.53 -50.67 -41.32
CA PHE A 121 12.80 -50.03 -41.02
C PHE A 121 13.27 -49.16 -42.19
N GLY A 122 13.88 -48.02 -41.88
CA GLY A 122 14.35 -47.10 -42.91
C GLY A 122 15.11 -45.89 -42.38
N GLU A 123 15.38 -44.95 -43.29
CA GLU A 123 15.99 -43.65 -42.99
C GLU A 123 14.90 -42.57 -42.92
N TYR A 124 15.03 -41.62 -42.00
CA TYR A 124 14.12 -40.47 -41.95
C TYR A 124 14.46 -39.42 -43.01
N TYR A 125 13.42 -38.88 -43.62
CA TYR A 125 13.48 -37.75 -44.53
C TYR A 125 12.69 -36.57 -43.96
N GLU A 126 13.14 -35.35 -44.23
CA GLU A 126 12.48 -34.11 -43.87
C GLU A 126 11.98 -33.36 -45.11
N GLY A 127 10.75 -32.86 -45.06
CA GLY A 127 10.15 -32.07 -46.13
C GLY A 127 8.76 -31.57 -45.77
N THR A 128 8.04 -31.03 -46.75
CA THR A 128 6.66 -30.55 -46.56
C THR A 128 5.64 -31.62 -46.94
N VAL A 129 4.71 -31.93 -46.03
CA VAL A 129 3.53 -32.76 -46.29
C VAL A 129 2.34 -31.84 -46.56
N THR A 130 1.62 -32.09 -47.65
CA THR A 130 0.48 -31.24 -48.07
C THR A 130 -0.81 -32.03 -48.16
N PHE A 131 -1.90 -31.52 -47.59
CA PHE A 131 -3.23 -32.12 -47.55
C PHE A 131 -4.21 -31.34 -48.42
N ASN A 132 -5.14 -32.05 -49.06
CA ASN A 132 -6.24 -31.44 -49.81
C ASN A 132 -7.35 -31.00 -48.86
N ALA A 133 -7.70 -29.71 -48.85
CA ALA A 133 -8.77 -29.17 -48.02
C ALA A 133 -10.13 -29.23 -48.75
N ALA A 134 -11.22 -29.21 -47.97
CA ALA A 134 -12.58 -29.33 -48.48
C ALA A 134 -13.03 -28.14 -49.34
N ASP A 135 -12.42 -26.96 -49.16
CA ASP A 135 -12.68 -25.75 -49.94
C ASP A 135 -11.92 -25.71 -51.28
N GLY A 136 -11.18 -26.77 -51.62
CA GLY A 136 -10.37 -26.86 -52.82
C GLY A 136 -8.97 -26.26 -52.68
N THR A 137 -8.60 -25.76 -51.50
CA THR A 137 -7.24 -25.30 -51.19
C THR A 137 -6.38 -26.44 -50.65
N THR A 138 -5.12 -26.14 -50.28
CA THR A 138 -4.22 -27.09 -49.63
C THR A 138 -3.72 -26.57 -48.29
N VAL A 139 -3.48 -27.47 -47.35
CA VAL A 139 -2.91 -27.16 -46.03
C VAL A 139 -1.66 -28.00 -45.83
N SER A 140 -0.57 -27.37 -45.42
CA SER A 140 0.75 -28.00 -45.39
C SER A 140 1.40 -27.93 -44.01
N THR A 141 2.24 -28.92 -43.71
CA THR A 141 3.15 -28.88 -42.57
C THR A 141 4.25 -27.84 -42.77
N GLY A 142 5.09 -27.64 -41.74
CA GLY A 142 6.42 -27.05 -41.94
C GLY A 142 7.29 -27.84 -42.94
N ASP A 143 8.44 -27.30 -43.30
CA ASP A 143 9.40 -27.88 -44.25
C ASP A 143 10.30 -28.98 -43.64
N ASN A 144 10.15 -29.25 -42.34
CA ASN A 144 10.93 -30.22 -41.56
C ASN A 144 10.08 -31.41 -41.06
N MET A 145 8.93 -31.70 -41.70
CA MET A 145 8.11 -32.85 -41.32
C MET A 145 8.86 -34.16 -41.59
N ARG A 146 9.00 -34.98 -40.56
CA ARG A 146 9.75 -36.24 -40.62
C ARG A 146 8.89 -37.38 -41.13
N VAL A 147 9.35 -38.02 -42.20
CA VAL A 147 8.73 -39.20 -42.83
C VAL A 147 9.75 -40.33 -42.86
N LEU A 148 9.40 -41.54 -42.42
CA LEU A 148 10.29 -42.69 -42.54
C LEU A 148 10.22 -43.25 -43.97
N GLY A 149 11.33 -43.15 -44.69
CA GLY A 149 11.55 -43.80 -45.98
C GLY A 149 11.91 -45.26 -45.75
N VAL A 150 10.91 -46.12 -45.82
CA VAL A 150 11.02 -47.55 -45.51
C VAL A 150 11.82 -48.25 -46.59
N ARG A 151 12.81 -49.03 -46.13
CA ARG A 151 13.74 -49.82 -46.95
C ARG A 151 13.56 -51.31 -46.78
N ASP A 152 13.22 -51.73 -45.57
CA ASP A 152 13.09 -53.15 -45.22
C ASP A 152 11.93 -53.36 -44.25
N LYS A 153 11.34 -54.56 -44.28
CA LYS A 153 10.18 -54.93 -43.48
C LYS A 153 10.32 -56.38 -43.02
N VAL A 154 10.00 -56.64 -41.76
CA VAL A 154 9.97 -58.00 -41.22
C VAL A 154 8.68 -58.26 -40.43
N CYS A 155 8.20 -59.49 -40.51
CA CYS A 155 7.15 -60.00 -39.66
C CYS A 155 7.77 -60.71 -38.47
N LEU A 156 7.62 -60.15 -37.26
CA LEU A 156 8.07 -60.82 -36.06
C LEU A 156 7.10 -61.97 -35.71
N PRO A 157 7.60 -63.10 -35.18
CA PRO A 157 6.75 -64.23 -34.81
C PRO A 157 5.75 -63.86 -33.70
N GLY A 158 4.63 -64.59 -33.64
CA GLY A 158 3.58 -64.38 -32.62
C GLY A 158 2.59 -63.25 -32.92
N ALA A 159 2.46 -62.84 -34.19
CA ALA A 159 1.49 -61.83 -34.64
C ALA A 159 0.04 -62.25 -34.33
N PRO A 160 -0.80 -61.36 -33.74
CA PRO A 160 -2.22 -61.62 -33.51
C PRO A 160 -3.03 -61.75 -34.81
N ASN A 161 -2.68 -60.96 -35.82
CA ASN A 161 -3.27 -60.97 -37.16
C ASN A 161 -2.27 -61.50 -38.19
N ALA A 162 -2.73 -61.82 -39.40
CA ALA A 162 -1.85 -62.18 -40.51
C ALA A 162 -0.90 -61.02 -40.82
N CYS A 163 0.39 -61.21 -40.54
CA CYS A 163 1.43 -60.25 -40.91
C CYS A 163 1.78 -60.38 -42.39
N ASP A 164 1.92 -59.25 -43.07
CA ASP A 164 2.39 -59.17 -44.45
C ASP A 164 3.53 -58.15 -44.58
N ALA A 165 4.77 -58.65 -44.70
CA ALA A 165 5.95 -57.83 -44.96
C ALA A 165 6.20 -57.60 -46.47
N SER A 166 5.45 -58.26 -47.35
CA SER A 166 5.60 -58.15 -48.81
C SER A 166 4.78 -57.00 -49.41
N GLY A 167 3.70 -56.57 -48.74
CA GLY A 167 2.87 -55.44 -49.14
C GLY A 167 3.59 -54.08 -49.01
N SER A 168 3.18 -53.08 -49.81
CA SER A 168 3.72 -51.73 -49.72
C SER A 168 3.25 -51.02 -48.44
N ILE A 169 4.13 -50.21 -47.84
CA ILE A 169 3.76 -49.42 -46.66
C ILE A 169 3.29 -48.02 -47.05
N SER A 170 2.06 -47.69 -46.63
CA SER A 170 1.49 -46.36 -46.81
C SER A 170 0.50 -46.07 -45.69
N MET A 171 0.99 -45.45 -44.62
CA MET A 171 0.19 -45.15 -43.43
C MET A 171 0.63 -43.82 -42.81
N MET A 172 -0.33 -43.07 -42.29
CA MET A 172 -0.11 -41.88 -41.48
C MET A 172 -0.83 -41.99 -40.14
N GLY A 173 -0.04 -42.06 -39.08
CA GLY A 173 -0.49 -42.05 -37.71
C GLY A 173 -0.61 -40.63 -37.18
N VAL A 174 -1.74 -40.31 -36.56
CA VAL A 174 -2.04 -38.98 -36.00
C VAL A 174 -2.43 -39.03 -34.52
N GLY A 175 -2.31 -40.18 -33.88
CA GLY A 175 -2.54 -40.38 -32.45
C GLY A 175 -1.56 -39.65 -31.54
N PHE A 176 -1.84 -39.74 -30.25
CA PHE A 176 -1.01 -39.20 -29.15
C PHE A 176 -0.70 -40.28 -28.13
N GLY A 177 0.48 -40.16 -27.48
CA GLY A 177 0.94 -41.12 -26.48
C GLY A 177 1.18 -42.54 -27.03
N ARG A 178 1.41 -42.66 -28.33
CA ARG A 178 1.67 -43.93 -29.03
C ARG A 178 3.16 -44.10 -29.27
N ASN A 179 3.67 -45.32 -29.18
CA ASN A 179 5.09 -45.66 -29.39
C ASN A 179 5.33 -46.30 -30.76
N THR A 180 4.67 -45.78 -31.79
CA THR A 180 4.67 -46.37 -33.14
C THR A 180 5.99 -46.18 -33.87
N MET A 181 6.56 -44.97 -33.85
CA MET A 181 7.89 -44.67 -34.41
C MET A 181 8.94 -44.74 -33.32
N ILE A 182 10.03 -45.44 -33.60
CA ILE A 182 11.20 -45.54 -32.73
C ILE A 182 12.39 -44.95 -33.48
N PRO A 183 12.79 -43.71 -33.18
CA PRO A 183 13.95 -43.05 -33.79
C PRO A 183 15.29 -43.53 -33.22
N GLY A 184 16.40 -43.13 -33.85
CA GLY A 184 17.76 -43.38 -33.34
C GLY A 184 18.24 -44.83 -33.36
N VAL A 185 17.72 -45.69 -34.24
CA VAL A 185 18.20 -47.07 -34.38
C VAL A 185 19.44 -47.14 -35.28
N SER A 186 20.26 -48.19 -35.14
CA SER A 186 21.45 -48.38 -35.98
C SER A 186 21.09 -48.70 -37.43
N ALA A 187 21.80 -48.11 -38.39
CA ALA A 187 21.65 -48.40 -39.82
C ALA A 187 21.87 -49.89 -40.18
N GLY A 188 22.62 -50.63 -39.35
CA GLY A 188 22.90 -52.07 -39.52
C GLY A 188 22.10 -52.98 -38.58
N LEU A 189 20.96 -52.52 -38.07
CA LEU A 189 20.10 -53.30 -37.17
C LEU A 189 19.58 -54.59 -37.86
N ASP A 190 19.83 -55.75 -37.27
CA ASP A 190 19.20 -57.01 -37.70
C ASP A 190 17.77 -57.08 -37.16
N LEU A 191 16.79 -56.87 -38.04
CA LEU A 191 15.37 -56.81 -37.69
C LEU A 191 14.84 -58.13 -37.10
N ASN A 192 15.47 -59.26 -37.38
CA ASN A 192 15.05 -60.57 -36.85
C ASN A 192 15.37 -60.74 -35.35
N THR A 193 16.23 -59.88 -34.79
CA THR A 193 16.61 -59.91 -33.37
C THR A 193 15.65 -59.10 -32.47
N LEU A 194 14.70 -58.38 -33.08
CA LEU A 194 13.76 -57.53 -32.36
C LEU A 194 12.70 -58.36 -31.63
N ASN A 195 12.37 -57.94 -30.41
CA ASN A 195 11.35 -58.59 -29.59
C ASN A 195 10.08 -57.72 -29.51
N PRO A 196 8.88 -58.27 -29.85
CA PRO A 196 7.61 -57.57 -29.71
C PRO A 196 7.38 -56.93 -28.34
N SER A 197 7.76 -57.59 -27.24
CA SER A 197 7.54 -57.06 -25.89
C SER A 197 8.39 -55.81 -25.62
N THR A 198 9.63 -55.77 -26.13
CA THR A 198 10.51 -54.60 -25.96
C THR A 198 10.09 -53.43 -26.83
N LEU A 199 9.56 -53.72 -28.03
CA LEU A 199 9.01 -52.70 -28.94
C LEU A 199 7.70 -52.13 -28.39
N ALA A 200 6.83 -52.97 -27.81
CA ALA A 200 5.59 -52.54 -27.16
C ALA A 200 5.84 -51.68 -25.91
N SER A 201 7.01 -51.80 -25.27
CA SER A 201 7.44 -50.95 -24.14
C SER A 201 8.29 -49.75 -24.56
N ALA A 202 8.45 -49.48 -25.87
CA ALA A 202 9.24 -48.35 -26.33
C ALA A 202 8.61 -47.01 -25.89
N LEU A 203 9.47 -45.98 -25.83
CA LEU A 203 9.04 -44.62 -25.51
C LEU A 203 8.00 -44.13 -26.51
N ALA A 204 7.08 -43.28 -26.05
CA ALA A 204 6.11 -42.63 -26.92
C ALA A 204 6.81 -41.86 -28.06
N THR A 205 6.22 -41.92 -29.25
CA THR A 205 6.65 -41.17 -30.42
C THR A 205 6.44 -39.68 -30.16
N PRO A 206 7.46 -38.82 -30.41
CA PRO A 206 7.30 -37.38 -30.24
C PRO A 206 6.19 -36.80 -31.12
N GLN A 207 5.47 -35.81 -30.62
CA GLN A 207 4.41 -35.14 -31.38
C GLN A 207 4.92 -34.48 -32.68
N ALA A 208 6.22 -34.18 -32.79
CA ALA A 208 6.84 -33.65 -34.01
C ALA A 208 6.66 -34.56 -35.24
N TYR A 209 6.40 -35.86 -35.03
CA TYR A 209 6.11 -36.81 -36.11
C TYR A 209 4.63 -36.86 -36.49
N ASN A 210 3.75 -36.21 -35.72
CA ASN A 210 2.32 -36.16 -36.03
C ASN A 210 2.07 -35.00 -37.00
N PRO A 211 1.72 -35.27 -38.27
CA PRO A 211 1.59 -34.21 -39.27
C PRO A 211 0.40 -33.28 -39.01
N PHE A 212 -0.64 -33.73 -38.29
CA PHE A 212 -1.84 -32.92 -38.04
C PHE A 212 -1.67 -31.85 -36.97
N VAL A 213 -0.63 -31.93 -36.15
CA VAL A 213 -0.33 -30.94 -35.11
C VAL A 213 0.88 -30.06 -35.46
N ASN A 214 1.43 -30.25 -36.66
CA ASN A 214 2.61 -29.54 -37.17
C ASN A 214 2.32 -28.81 -38.50
N ILE A 215 1.06 -28.40 -38.70
CA ILE A 215 0.66 -27.53 -39.81
C ILE A 215 1.39 -26.19 -39.69
N ALA A 216 1.79 -25.58 -40.80
CA ALA A 216 2.56 -24.34 -40.80
C ALA A 216 1.88 -23.20 -40.00
N GLY A 217 0.55 -23.16 -39.99
CA GLY A 217 -0.25 -22.21 -39.20
C GLY A 217 -0.28 -22.46 -37.68
N MET A 218 0.25 -23.61 -37.21
CA MET A 218 0.29 -24.02 -35.80
C MET A 218 1.61 -23.68 -35.10
N GLN A 219 2.57 -23.08 -35.82
CA GLN A 219 3.82 -22.60 -35.24
C GLN A 219 3.54 -21.51 -34.18
N ALA A 220 4.51 -21.25 -33.30
CA ALA A 220 4.36 -20.25 -32.25
C ALA A 220 3.96 -18.88 -32.82
N GLY A 221 2.87 -18.28 -32.32
CA GLY A 221 2.31 -17.03 -32.84
C GLY A 221 1.46 -17.17 -34.11
N GLY A 222 1.21 -18.39 -34.59
CA GLY A 222 0.35 -18.68 -35.72
C GLY A 222 -1.15 -18.52 -35.42
N THR A 223 -1.99 -18.65 -36.47
CA THR A 223 -3.45 -18.46 -36.38
C THR A 223 -4.22 -19.74 -36.03
N MET A 224 -3.56 -20.89 -36.00
CA MET A 224 -4.15 -22.19 -35.67
C MET A 224 -3.57 -22.71 -34.34
N ARG A 225 -4.41 -23.21 -33.45
CA ARG A 225 -3.93 -23.97 -32.27
C ARG A 225 -3.52 -25.37 -32.71
N ALA A 226 -2.33 -25.82 -32.31
CA ALA A 226 -1.85 -27.17 -32.60
C ALA A 226 -2.81 -28.23 -32.02
N GLY A 227 -3.51 -28.93 -32.90
CA GLY A 227 -4.59 -29.84 -32.53
C GLY A 227 -5.53 -30.09 -33.71
N TYR A 228 -6.38 -31.10 -33.57
CA TYR A 228 -7.33 -31.46 -34.63
C TYR A 228 -8.62 -32.05 -34.06
N ILE A 229 -9.69 -32.03 -34.86
CA ILE A 229 -10.99 -32.62 -34.56
C ILE A 229 -11.29 -33.73 -35.56
N VAL A 230 -11.57 -34.94 -35.07
CA VAL A 230 -12.14 -36.03 -35.86
C VAL A 230 -13.64 -35.83 -35.95
N THR A 231 -14.17 -35.73 -37.18
CA THR A 231 -15.59 -35.51 -37.47
C THR A 231 -16.13 -36.55 -38.46
N GLN A 232 -17.44 -36.54 -38.72
CA GLN A 232 -18.08 -37.35 -39.75
C GLN A 232 -17.60 -37.05 -41.19
N ALA A 233 -17.08 -35.85 -41.45
CA ALA A 233 -16.67 -35.42 -42.79
C ALA A 233 -15.16 -35.56 -43.02
N GLY A 234 -14.37 -35.67 -41.96
CA GLY A 234 -12.91 -35.68 -42.02
C GLY A 234 -12.27 -35.07 -40.78
N PHE A 235 -11.05 -34.58 -40.93
CA PHE A 235 -10.27 -33.97 -39.85
C PHE A 235 -10.27 -32.45 -39.96
N VAL A 236 -10.70 -31.74 -38.93
CA VAL A 236 -10.53 -30.29 -38.82
C VAL A 236 -9.19 -30.02 -38.16
N LEU A 237 -8.23 -29.48 -38.90
CA LEU A 237 -6.90 -29.11 -38.41
C LEU A 237 -6.95 -27.68 -37.87
N GLY A 238 -6.48 -27.47 -36.64
CA GLY A 238 -6.51 -26.17 -35.96
C GLY A 238 -7.71 -26.04 -35.02
N LEU A 239 -7.44 -25.87 -33.73
CA LEU A 239 -8.50 -25.59 -32.74
C LEU A 239 -8.75 -24.09 -32.66
N THR A 240 -10.03 -23.72 -32.57
CA THR A 240 -10.50 -22.34 -32.42
C THR A 240 -11.61 -22.30 -31.38
N ALA A 241 -11.91 -21.13 -30.81
CA ALA A 241 -13.03 -20.97 -29.89
C ALA A 241 -14.38 -21.42 -30.52
N SER A 242 -14.54 -21.24 -31.83
CA SER A 242 -15.76 -21.63 -32.55
C SER A 242 -15.92 -23.15 -32.68
N ASN A 243 -14.87 -23.86 -33.10
CA ASN A 243 -14.95 -25.29 -33.40
C ASN A 243 -14.78 -26.21 -32.17
N THR A 244 -14.41 -25.64 -31.02
CA THR A 244 -14.34 -26.33 -29.72
C THR A 244 -15.51 -25.99 -28.80
N ALA A 245 -16.44 -25.15 -29.24
CA ALA A 245 -17.61 -24.78 -28.47
C ALA A 245 -18.52 -26.00 -28.19
N GLY A 246 -19.01 -26.10 -26.95
CA GLY A 246 -19.96 -27.14 -26.54
C GLY A 246 -19.35 -28.49 -26.15
N TYR A 247 -18.05 -28.70 -26.37
CA TYR A 247 -17.37 -29.94 -26.01
C TYR A 247 -17.31 -30.13 -24.50
N ALA A 248 -17.43 -31.39 -24.06
CA ALA A 248 -16.94 -31.81 -22.77
C ALA A 248 -15.44 -32.09 -22.89
N ILE A 249 -14.63 -31.51 -22.01
CA ILE A 249 -13.17 -31.46 -22.15
C ILE A 249 -12.52 -32.21 -20.99
N GLY A 250 -11.53 -33.05 -21.27
CA GLY A 250 -10.78 -33.77 -20.25
C GLY A 250 -9.28 -33.58 -20.43
N GLN A 251 -8.57 -33.38 -19.33
CA GLN A 251 -7.12 -33.26 -19.31
C GLN A 251 -6.47 -34.64 -19.42
N LEU A 252 -5.62 -34.79 -20.42
CA LEU A 252 -4.83 -36.00 -20.67
C LEU A 252 -3.68 -36.12 -19.66
N GLY A 253 -3.19 -37.34 -19.46
CA GLY A 253 -2.08 -37.61 -18.56
C GLY A 253 -0.76 -37.24 -19.21
N ARG A 254 0.12 -36.50 -18.52
CA ARG A 254 1.48 -36.27 -19.03
C ARG A 254 2.29 -37.56 -18.99
N VAL A 255 3.02 -37.82 -20.06
CA VAL A 255 4.04 -38.88 -20.08
C VAL A 255 5.24 -38.38 -19.26
N THR A 256 5.62 -39.12 -18.22
CA THR A 256 6.61 -38.69 -17.22
C THR A 256 8.07 -38.89 -17.63
N ASP A 257 8.34 -39.38 -18.84
CA ASP A 257 9.68 -39.70 -19.31
C ASP A 257 10.41 -38.47 -19.87
N ALA A 258 11.64 -38.22 -19.40
CA ALA A 258 12.42 -37.02 -19.71
C ALA A 258 12.70 -36.79 -21.22
N ALA A 259 12.68 -37.85 -22.03
CA ALA A 259 12.86 -37.76 -23.49
C ALA A 259 11.60 -37.25 -24.23
N ASN A 260 10.42 -37.30 -23.59
CA ASN A 260 9.12 -37.03 -24.20
C ASN A 260 8.18 -36.21 -23.29
N ALA A 261 8.72 -35.28 -22.50
CA ALA A 261 7.98 -34.50 -21.50
C ALA A 261 6.80 -33.65 -22.05
N GLN A 262 6.62 -33.60 -23.38
CA GLN A 262 5.53 -32.92 -24.10
C GLN A 262 4.44 -33.88 -24.64
N ALA A 263 4.61 -35.20 -24.49
CA ALA A 263 3.61 -36.16 -24.95
C ALA A 263 2.50 -36.35 -23.90
N TYR A 264 1.27 -36.52 -24.39
CA TYR A 264 0.09 -36.81 -23.59
C TYR A 264 -0.38 -38.23 -23.83
N SER A 265 -0.92 -38.85 -22.79
CA SER A 265 -1.50 -40.19 -22.80
C SER A 265 -2.96 -40.11 -22.36
N MET A 266 -3.79 -41.02 -22.90
CA MET A 266 -5.17 -41.14 -22.42
C MET A 266 -5.17 -41.47 -20.92
N GLN A 267 -6.03 -40.78 -20.18
CA GLN A 267 -6.29 -41.11 -18.78
C GLN A 267 -6.95 -42.49 -18.68
N PRO A 268 -6.79 -43.19 -17.53
CA PRO A 268 -7.59 -44.37 -17.25
C PRO A 268 -9.09 -44.05 -17.33
N MET A 269 -9.80 -44.84 -18.12
CA MET A 269 -11.24 -44.78 -18.38
C MET A 269 -11.89 -46.03 -17.83
N ALA A 270 -13.14 -45.91 -17.39
CA ALA A 270 -13.91 -47.05 -16.93
C ALA A 270 -14.69 -47.65 -18.10
N VAL A 271 -14.66 -48.97 -18.22
CA VAL A 271 -15.51 -49.71 -19.15
C VAL A 271 -16.33 -50.72 -18.36
N SER A 272 -17.62 -50.80 -18.66
CA SER A 272 -18.52 -51.81 -18.08
C SER A 272 -19.34 -52.48 -19.17
N VAL A 273 -19.58 -53.78 -19.03
CA VAL A 273 -20.41 -54.58 -19.92
C VAL A 273 -21.57 -55.14 -19.12
N ALA A 274 -22.79 -54.77 -19.49
CA ALA A 274 -24.02 -55.35 -18.97
C ALA A 274 -24.51 -56.43 -19.94
N PHE A 275 -24.57 -57.67 -19.48
CA PHE A 275 -25.01 -58.81 -20.27
C PHE A 275 -26.55 -58.93 -20.29
N PRO A 276 -27.14 -59.52 -21.35
CA PRO A 276 -28.58 -59.81 -21.39
C PRO A 276 -29.07 -60.70 -20.23
N SER A 277 -28.17 -61.44 -19.59
CA SER A 277 -28.45 -62.26 -18.40
C SER A 277 -28.64 -61.45 -17.11
N GLY A 278 -28.44 -60.13 -17.12
CA GLY A 278 -28.54 -59.24 -15.96
C GLY A 278 -27.27 -59.11 -15.12
N HIS A 279 -26.17 -59.77 -15.52
CA HIS A 279 -24.85 -59.62 -14.90
C HIS A 279 -24.08 -58.44 -15.52
N THR A 280 -23.39 -57.65 -14.69
CA THR A 280 -22.52 -56.57 -15.14
C THR A 280 -21.09 -56.80 -14.69
N VAL A 281 -20.16 -56.57 -15.61
CA VAL A 281 -18.71 -56.67 -15.40
C VAL A 281 -18.08 -55.35 -15.76
N GLY A 282 -16.91 -55.03 -15.21
CA GLY A 282 -16.22 -53.81 -15.58
C GLY A 282 -14.84 -53.69 -15.00
N GLY A 283 -14.13 -52.67 -15.45
CA GLY A 283 -12.78 -52.37 -14.99
C GLY A 283 -12.34 -51.00 -15.47
N VAL A 284 -11.24 -50.53 -14.89
CA VAL A 284 -10.60 -49.27 -15.26
C VAL A 284 -9.35 -49.59 -16.07
N GLY A 285 -9.11 -48.84 -17.15
CA GLY A 285 -7.90 -48.99 -17.95
C GLY A 285 -7.94 -48.10 -19.20
N GLN A 286 -7.37 -48.52 -20.32
CA GLN A 286 -7.20 -47.63 -21.48
C GLN A 286 -8.28 -47.82 -22.54
N VAL A 287 -8.78 -46.73 -23.11
CA VAL A 287 -9.61 -46.74 -24.31
C VAL A 287 -8.81 -46.10 -25.43
N LEU A 288 -8.69 -46.82 -26.53
CA LEU A 288 -8.13 -46.34 -27.79
C LEU A 288 -9.30 -46.04 -28.74
N MET A 289 -9.43 -44.76 -29.11
CA MET A 289 -10.30 -44.31 -30.19
C MET A 289 -9.50 -44.39 -31.49
N ASP A 290 -9.77 -45.42 -32.29
CA ASP A 290 -8.91 -45.85 -33.40
C ASP A 290 -9.59 -45.62 -34.75
N THR A 291 -9.02 -44.82 -35.64
CA THR A 291 -9.54 -44.68 -37.00
C THR A 291 -9.00 -45.75 -37.96
N GLY A 292 -7.89 -46.42 -37.65
CA GLY A 292 -7.22 -47.36 -38.54
C GLY A 292 -7.95 -48.70 -38.73
N VAL A 293 -8.81 -49.09 -37.77
CA VAL A 293 -9.51 -50.39 -37.78
C VAL A 293 -11.03 -50.28 -37.65
N THR A 294 -11.74 -51.23 -38.25
CA THR A 294 -13.20 -51.38 -38.16
C THR A 294 -13.67 -52.30 -37.03
N ASP A 295 -12.76 -53.15 -36.55
CA ASP A 295 -13.03 -54.17 -35.55
C ASP A 295 -12.76 -53.62 -34.14
N GLY A 296 -13.58 -54.02 -33.17
CA GLY A 296 -13.41 -53.65 -31.76
C GLY A 296 -12.71 -54.75 -30.97
N PHE A 297 -11.92 -54.36 -29.98
CA PHE A 297 -11.24 -55.31 -29.08
C PHE A 297 -11.45 -54.91 -27.63
N LEU A 298 -11.93 -55.83 -26.79
CA LEU A 298 -12.10 -55.61 -25.34
C LEU A 298 -11.31 -56.64 -24.53
N TYR A 299 -10.58 -56.15 -23.54
CA TYR A 299 -9.98 -56.91 -22.44
C TYR A 299 -10.45 -56.33 -21.10
N LEU A 300 -10.89 -57.20 -20.18
CA LEU A 300 -11.25 -56.83 -18.81
C LEU A 300 -10.39 -57.65 -17.85
N GLU A 301 -9.77 -56.99 -16.88
CA GLU A 301 -8.77 -57.59 -15.98
C GLU A 301 -9.34 -58.73 -15.09
N GLN A 302 -10.65 -58.73 -14.82
CA GLN A 302 -11.29 -59.66 -13.86
C GLN A 302 -12.29 -60.65 -14.47
N HIS A 303 -12.21 -60.97 -15.77
CA HIS A 303 -13.20 -61.86 -16.42
C HIS A 303 -12.63 -62.85 -17.46
N ASP A 304 -13.12 -64.10 -17.40
CA ASP A 304 -12.85 -65.16 -18.37
C ASP A 304 -13.93 -65.21 -19.46
N PHE A 305 -13.65 -64.68 -20.66
CA PHE A 305 -14.47 -64.89 -21.86
C PHE A 305 -13.71 -65.76 -22.85
N GLN A 306 -14.37 -66.78 -23.43
CA GLN A 306 -13.67 -67.73 -24.32
C GLN A 306 -13.66 -67.35 -25.80
N ASN A 307 -14.58 -66.53 -26.34
CA ASN A 307 -14.63 -66.27 -27.79
C ASN A 307 -15.10 -64.85 -28.22
N ALA A 308 -16.32 -64.42 -27.87
CA ALA A 308 -16.87 -63.12 -28.27
C ALA A 308 -17.89 -62.58 -27.25
N ILE A 309 -18.07 -61.26 -27.18
CA ILE A 309 -19.10 -60.64 -26.33
C ILE A 309 -20.47 -60.95 -26.93
N ALA A 310 -21.41 -61.43 -26.11
CA ALA A 310 -22.73 -61.84 -26.57
C ALA A 310 -23.48 -60.67 -27.24
N ALA A 311 -24.11 -60.93 -28.39
CA ALA A 311 -25.01 -59.97 -29.03
C ALA A 311 -26.10 -59.53 -28.05
N GLY A 312 -26.44 -58.23 -28.06
CA GLY A 312 -27.35 -57.62 -27.10
C GLY A 312 -26.71 -57.17 -25.78
N SER A 313 -25.41 -57.40 -25.54
CA SER A 313 -24.71 -56.83 -24.38
C SER A 313 -24.55 -55.33 -24.55
N THR A 314 -24.79 -54.55 -23.49
CA THR A 314 -24.54 -53.10 -23.49
C THR A 314 -23.15 -52.83 -22.94
N ILE A 315 -22.31 -52.17 -23.73
CA ILE A 315 -20.99 -51.70 -23.31
C ILE A 315 -21.11 -50.21 -23.01
N THR A 316 -20.69 -49.79 -21.83
CA THR A 316 -20.61 -48.39 -21.41
C THR A 316 -19.15 -48.02 -21.18
N VAL A 317 -18.75 -46.88 -21.71
CA VAL A 317 -17.39 -46.35 -21.68
C VAL A 317 -17.45 -44.95 -21.06
N ASP A 318 -16.87 -44.78 -19.88
CA ASP A 318 -16.68 -43.47 -19.24
C ASP A 318 -15.37 -42.87 -19.78
N LEU A 319 -15.48 -41.91 -20.70
CA LEU A 319 -14.34 -41.39 -21.48
C LEU A 319 -13.48 -40.39 -20.68
N LEU A 320 -14.08 -39.63 -19.76
CA LEU A 320 -13.37 -38.58 -19.02
C LEU A 320 -13.46 -38.78 -17.50
N GLY A 321 -12.89 -39.87 -16.98
CA GLY A 321 -12.60 -40.06 -15.55
C GLY A 321 -13.81 -40.06 -14.60
N SER A 322 -13.60 -40.53 -13.36
CA SER A 322 -14.67 -40.95 -12.43
C SER A 322 -15.79 -39.92 -12.24
N GLY A 323 -16.92 -40.19 -12.88
CA GLY A 323 -18.13 -39.39 -12.73
C GLY A 323 -19.29 -39.84 -13.62
N GLY A 324 -19.06 -40.74 -14.59
CA GLY A 324 -20.09 -41.16 -15.55
C GLY A 324 -20.70 -40.00 -16.33
N ALA A 325 -20.03 -38.84 -16.33
CA ALA A 325 -20.57 -37.58 -16.81
C ALA A 325 -20.30 -37.37 -18.30
N VAL A 326 -19.22 -37.99 -18.81
CA VAL A 326 -18.79 -37.88 -20.20
C VAL A 326 -18.35 -39.26 -20.69
N GLY A 327 -19.20 -39.88 -21.49
CA GLY A 327 -18.98 -41.23 -21.98
C GLY A 327 -20.03 -41.64 -22.99
N TYR A 328 -19.90 -42.87 -23.50
CA TYR A 328 -20.87 -43.42 -24.44
C TYR A 328 -21.21 -44.86 -24.12
N SER A 329 -22.38 -45.29 -24.57
CA SER A 329 -22.80 -46.68 -24.53
C SER A 329 -23.22 -47.15 -25.91
N PHE A 330 -23.07 -48.44 -26.18
CA PHE A 330 -23.60 -49.08 -27.38
C PHE A 330 -23.99 -50.53 -27.07
N VAL A 331 -24.90 -51.06 -27.87
CA VAL A 331 -25.28 -52.48 -27.80
C VAL A 331 -24.44 -53.24 -28.80
N VAL A 332 -23.92 -54.40 -28.42
CA VAL A 332 -23.23 -55.30 -29.35
C VAL A 332 -24.26 -55.86 -30.34
N ASP A 333 -24.42 -55.17 -31.47
CA ASP A 333 -25.35 -55.50 -32.56
C ASP A 333 -24.66 -55.20 -33.91
N PRO A 334 -24.52 -56.19 -34.81
CA PRO A 334 -23.97 -56.00 -36.15
C PRO A 334 -24.65 -54.91 -36.99
N THR A 335 -25.90 -54.56 -36.67
CA THR A 335 -26.70 -53.55 -37.37
C THR A 335 -26.55 -52.14 -36.79
N ASP A 336 -25.98 -51.99 -35.59
CA ASP A 336 -25.70 -50.69 -34.99
C ASP A 336 -24.44 -50.08 -35.66
N PRO A 337 -24.56 -48.95 -36.38
CA PRO A 337 -23.43 -48.31 -37.06
C PRO A 337 -22.40 -47.73 -36.09
N SER A 338 -22.75 -47.57 -34.81
CA SER A 338 -21.86 -47.11 -33.75
C SER A 338 -21.16 -48.25 -32.98
N ALA A 339 -21.65 -49.49 -33.11
CA ALA A 339 -21.06 -50.65 -32.46
C ALA A 339 -19.97 -51.29 -33.35
N PRO A 340 -18.75 -51.52 -32.82
CA PRO A 340 -17.70 -52.28 -33.52
C PRO A 340 -18.18 -53.67 -33.93
N ASN A 341 -17.86 -54.12 -35.15
CA ASN A 341 -18.31 -55.41 -35.67
C ASN A 341 -17.22 -56.12 -36.49
N PRO A 342 -16.71 -57.29 -36.04
CA PRO A 342 -17.03 -57.95 -34.77
C PRO A 342 -16.43 -57.23 -33.54
N MET A 343 -17.09 -57.38 -32.39
CA MET A 343 -16.52 -57.02 -31.08
C MET A 343 -15.81 -58.25 -30.49
N ASN A 344 -14.49 -58.28 -30.62
CA ASN A 344 -13.68 -59.44 -30.28
C ASN A 344 -13.11 -59.34 -28.86
N TRP A 345 -13.01 -60.49 -28.19
CA TRP A 345 -12.25 -60.58 -26.96
C TRP A 345 -10.75 -60.56 -27.26
N ALA A 346 -10.06 -59.68 -26.57
CA ALA A 346 -8.63 -59.73 -26.43
C ALA A 346 -8.28 -60.38 -25.11
N GLY A 347 -7.61 -61.54 -25.12
CA GLY A 347 -7.06 -62.09 -23.88
C GLY A 347 -6.13 -61.14 -23.13
N PRO A 348 -5.52 -61.56 -22.01
CA PRO A 348 -4.47 -60.81 -21.33
C PRO A 348 -3.23 -60.66 -22.24
N ARG A 349 -3.35 -59.83 -23.28
CA ARG A 349 -2.39 -59.64 -24.38
C ARG A 349 -1.32 -58.63 -23.95
N GLY A 350 -0.62 -58.92 -22.86
CA GLY A 350 0.36 -57.99 -22.27
C GLY A 350 -0.26 -56.71 -21.66
N HIS A 351 -1.58 -56.58 -21.67
CA HIS A 351 -2.29 -55.55 -20.92
C HIS A 351 -2.41 -55.97 -19.46
N THR A 352 -1.93 -55.12 -18.56
CA THR A 352 -2.01 -55.30 -17.11
C THR A 352 -3.27 -54.67 -16.50
N ALA A 353 -4.07 -53.96 -17.30
CA ALA A 353 -5.33 -53.31 -16.92
C ALA A 353 -6.36 -53.48 -18.04
N SER A 354 -7.62 -53.10 -17.79
CA SER A 354 -8.69 -53.20 -18.80
C SER A 354 -8.36 -52.38 -20.06
N TYR A 355 -8.79 -52.83 -21.24
CA TYR A 355 -8.47 -52.18 -22.50
C TYR A 355 -9.61 -52.28 -23.50
N LEU A 356 -9.96 -51.17 -24.16
CA LEU A 356 -10.93 -51.14 -25.25
C LEU A 356 -10.33 -50.44 -26.48
N ASN A 357 -10.28 -51.12 -27.62
CA ASN A 357 -10.21 -50.46 -28.92
C ASN A 357 -11.64 -50.22 -29.42
N ALA A 358 -12.01 -48.96 -29.52
CA ALA A 358 -13.36 -48.52 -29.88
C ALA A 358 -13.64 -48.56 -31.39
N SER A 359 -12.62 -48.81 -32.22
CA SER A 359 -12.66 -48.75 -33.68
C SER A 359 -13.11 -47.41 -34.25
N VAL A 360 -13.12 -47.31 -35.58
CA VAL A 360 -13.55 -46.10 -36.29
C VAL A 360 -15.04 -45.80 -36.03
N ARG A 361 -15.82 -46.82 -35.64
CA ARG A 361 -17.26 -46.71 -35.43
C ARG A 361 -17.65 -45.82 -34.25
N ALA A 362 -16.77 -45.63 -33.29
CA ALA A 362 -17.03 -44.70 -32.19
C ALA A 362 -17.29 -43.26 -32.68
N PHE A 363 -16.63 -42.85 -33.77
CA PHE A 363 -16.81 -41.54 -34.40
C PHE A 363 -18.11 -41.43 -35.21
N HIS A 364 -18.90 -42.52 -35.33
CA HIS A 364 -20.22 -42.43 -35.95
C HIS A 364 -21.11 -41.45 -35.17
N GLY A 365 -21.15 -41.54 -33.84
CA GLY A 365 -22.03 -40.72 -33.00
C GLY A 365 -21.37 -39.52 -32.32
N MET A 366 -20.05 -39.34 -32.41
CA MET A 366 -19.36 -38.24 -31.72
C MET A 366 -18.20 -37.67 -32.52
N ASN A 367 -17.90 -36.41 -32.25
CA ASN A 367 -16.66 -35.76 -32.64
C ASN A 367 -15.69 -35.82 -31.47
N LEU A 368 -14.40 -35.95 -31.79
CA LEU A 368 -13.31 -35.97 -30.80
C LEU A 368 -12.28 -34.94 -31.21
N PHE A 369 -11.90 -34.02 -30.32
CA PHE A 369 -10.72 -33.19 -30.58
C PHE A 369 -9.54 -33.59 -29.69
N TYR A 370 -8.35 -33.29 -30.18
CA TYR A 370 -7.09 -33.39 -29.45
C TYR A 370 -6.37 -32.04 -29.49
N ASP A 371 -6.06 -31.50 -28.31
CA ASP A 371 -5.19 -30.32 -28.12
C ASP A 371 -3.80 -30.79 -27.74
N ALA A 372 -2.86 -30.56 -28.65
CA ALA A 372 -1.49 -31.04 -28.53
C ALA A 372 -0.63 -30.19 -27.60
N VAL A 373 -1.06 -28.96 -27.30
CA VAL A 373 -0.30 -27.99 -26.51
C VAL A 373 -0.52 -28.23 -25.03
N ASP A 374 -1.76 -28.09 -24.56
CA ASP A 374 -2.10 -28.21 -23.13
C ASP A 374 -2.59 -29.61 -22.75
N GLY A 375 -2.73 -30.51 -23.75
CA GLY A 375 -3.06 -31.91 -23.50
C GLY A 375 -4.50 -32.11 -23.12
N PHE A 376 -5.42 -31.61 -23.94
CA PHE A 376 -6.84 -31.83 -23.74
C PHE A 376 -7.40 -32.76 -24.80
N VAL A 377 -8.37 -33.57 -24.41
CA VAL A 377 -9.27 -34.27 -25.33
C VAL A 377 -10.67 -33.74 -25.12
N GLY A 378 -11.37 -33.45 -26.20
CA GLY A 378 -12.76 -33.03 -26.16
C GLY A 378 -13.65 -34.06 -26.82
N VAL A 379 -14.85 -34.27 -26.27
CA VAL A 379 -15.87 -35.10 -26.88
C VAL A 379 -17.18 -34.32 -27.02
N LEU A 380 -17.81 -34.39 -28.19
CA LEU A 380 -19.11 -33.77 -28.48
C LEU A 380 -19.99 -34.75 -29.29
N PRO A 381 -21.25 -35.01 -28.89
CA PRO A 381 -22.16 -35.78 -29.72
C PRO A 381 -22.42 -35.07 -31.04
N ASN A 382 -22.38 -35.80 -32.15
CA ASN A 382 -22.67 -35.25 -33.47
C ASN A 382 -24.13 -35.54 -33.88
N GLN A 383 -24.53 -35.08 -35.07
CA GLN A 383 -25.90 -35.23 -35.58
C GLN A 383 -26.41 -36.67 -35.73
N ASN A 384 -25.50 -37.66 -35.70
CA ASN A 384 -25.82 -39.09 -35.81
C ASN A 384 -25.85 -39.79 -34.44
N ALA A 385 -25.71 -39.05 -33.34
CA ALA A 385 -25.89 -39.58 -31.98
C ALA A 385 -27.35 -39.99 -31.73
N THR A 386 -27.58 -41.20 -31.24
CA THR A 386 -28.91 -41.68 -30.80
C THR A 386 -29.10 -41.43 -29.30
N ALA A 387 -30.35 -41.31 -28.84
CA ALA A 387 -30.67 -40.98 -27.43
C ALA A 387 -30.17 -42.00 -26.38
N SER A 388 -29.73 -43.19 -26.81
CA SER A 388 -29.16 -44.26 -25.98
C SER A 388 -27.63 -44.23 -25.89
N ASN A 389 -26.95 -43.42 -26.71
CA ASN A 389 -25.50 -43.49 -26.90
C ASN A 389 -24.66 -42.53 -26.04
N PRO A 390 -25.01 -41.25 -25.84
CA PRO A 390 -24.14 -40.32 -25.12
C PRO A 390 -24.58 -40.03 -23.66
N MET A 391 -23.73 -40.36 -22.66
CA MET A 391 -23.76 -39.72 -21.33
C MET A 391 -22.91 -38.45 -21.38
N PHE A 392 -23.49 -37.30 -21.74
CA PHE A 392 -22.71 -36.09 -21.99
C PHE A 392 -23.23 -34.91 -21.18
N ARG A 393 -22.38 -34.43 -20.27
CA ARG A 393 -22.49 -33.11 -19.66
C ARG A 393 -21.35 -32.25 -20.16
N GLN A 394 -21.64 -31.00 -20.51
CA GLN A 394 -20.59 -30.04 -20.82
C GLN A 394 -19.86 -29.69 -19.52
N VAL A 395 -18.68 -30.29 -19.32
CA VAL A 395 -17.84 -30.15 -18.14
C VAL A 395 -16.38 -30.10 -18.55
N LEU A 396 -15.54 -29.57 -17.66
CA LEU A 396 -14.08 -29.72 -17.73
C LEU A 396 -13.64 -30.74 -16.68
N VAL A 397 -12.95 -31.80 -17.09
CA VAL A 397 -12.36 -32.77 -16.18
C VAL A 397 -10.87 -32.50 -16.10
N LEU A 398 -10.39 -32.10 -14.93
CA LEU A 398 -8.98 -31.83 -14.67
C LEU A 398 -8.33 -32.98 -13.90
N ASN A 399 -7.08 -33.25 -14.26
CA ASN A 399 -6.26 -34.25 -13.60
C ASN A 399 -4.78 -33.90 -13.81
N GLY A 400 -4.06 -33.58 -12.73
CA GLY A 400 -2.67 -33.13 -12.79
C GLY A 400 -2.53 -31.61 -12.92
N ALA A 401 -1.44 -31.15 -13.54
CA ALA A 401 -1.06 -29.75 -13.54
C ALA A 401 -1.52 -29.00 -14.80
N LEU A 402 -2.10 -27.81 -14.62
CA LEU A 402 -2.41 -26.84 -15.66
C LEU A 402 -1.73 -25.52 -15.30
N ALA A 403 -0.90 -24.98 -16.21
CA ALA A 403 -0.08 -23.79 -15.95
C ALA A 403 -0.29 -22.69 -17.01
N PRO A 404 -1.45 -22.00 -17.03
CA PRO A 404 -1.76 -21.00 -18.05
C PRO A 404 -0.76 -19.84 -18.02
N GLN A 405 -0.31 -19.41 -19.20
CA GLN A 405 0.62 -18.28 -19.36
C GLN A 405 -0.09 -16.93 -19.56
N ALA A 406 -1.43 -16.96 -19.60
CA ALA A 406 -2.31 -15.81 -19.73
C ALA A 406 -3.61 -16.09 -18.97
N ASP A 407 -4.51 -15.11 -18.92
CA ASP A 407 -5.82 -15.27 -18.30
C ASP A 407 -6.60 -16.42 -18.94
N LEU A 408 -7.09 -17.33 -18.10
CA LEU A 408 -7.92 -18.46 -18.49
C LEU A 408 -9.24 -18.39 -17.74
N SER A 409 -10.35 -18.23 -18.45
CA SER A 409 -11.68 -18.33 -17.87
C SER A 409 -12.33 -19.65 -18.26
N ILE A 410 -12.86 -20.34 -17.25
CA ILE A 410 -13.55 -21.63 -17.35
C ILE A 410 -14.98 -21.43 -16.84
N GLY A 411 -15.89 -21.28 -17.78
CA GLY A 411 -17.32 -21.04 -17.61
C GLY A 411 -18.16 -22.32 -17.66
N VAL A 412 -17.54 -23.50 -17.56
CA VAL A 412 -18.23 -24.80 -17.44
C VAL A 412 -17.96 -25.40 -16.05
N PRO A 413 -18.87 -26.25 -15.51
CA PRO A 413 -18.59 -26.98 -14.28
C PRO A 413 -17.31 -27.81 -14.42
N THR A 414 -16.49 -27.80 -13.36
CA THR A 414 -15.19 -28.48 -13.36
C THR A 414 -15.22 -29.70 -12.42
N ILE A 415 -14.66 -30.82 -12.85
CA ILE A 415 -14.52 -32.04 -12.06
C ILE A 415 -13.02 -32.29 -11.85
N LEU A 416 -12.58 -32.33 -10.59
CA LEU A 416 -11.25 -32.74 -10.20
C LEU A 416 -11.25 -34.26 -10.08
N ALA A 417 -10.79 -34.97 -11.10
CA ALA A 417 -10.74 -36.43 -11.12
C ALA A 417 -9.58 -36.99 -10.27
N GLY A 418 -8.55 -36.17 -10.02
CA GLY A 418 -7.39 -36.49 -9.20
C GLY A 418 -6.82 -35.22 -8.56
N ALA A 419 -5.58 -35.28 -8.07
CA ALA A 419 -4.91 -34.07 -7.59
C ALA A 419 -4.69 -33.12 -8.77
N THR A 420 -5.25 -31.91 -8.68
CA THR A 420 -5.17 -30.89 -9.73
C THR A 420 -4.36 -29.70 -9.24
N THR A 421 -3.27 -29.39 -9.94
CA THR A 421 -2.48 -28.19 -9.69
C THR A 421 -2.80 -27.11 -10.71
N LEU A 422 -3.34 -25.97 -10.27
CA LEU A 422 -3.49 -24.79 -11.10
C LEU A 422 -2.36 -23.82 -10.80
N ALA A 423 -1.50 -23.58 -11.80
CA ALA A 423 -0.28 -22.79 -11.68
C ALA A 423 -0.20 -21.64 -12.71
N PRO A 424 -1.10 -20.65 -12.64
CA PRO A 424 -1.05 -19.49 -13.55
C PRO A 424 0.26 -18.71 -13.41
N ALA A 425 0.73 -18.18 -14.54
CA ALA A 425 1.90 -17.30 -14.59
C ALA A 425 1.65 -15.97 -13.84
N ALA A 426 2.74 -15.25 -13.56
CA ALA A 426 2.65 -13.94 -12.92
C ALA A 426 1.70 -13.00 -13.69
N ALA A 427 0.91 -12.20 -12.96
CA ALA A 427 -0.10 -11.30 -13.50
C ALA A 427 -1.21 -11.97 -14.36
N SER A 428 -1.34 -13.29 -14.32
CA SER A 428 -2.43 -14.04 -14.98
C SER A 428 -3.41 -14.62 -13.96
N THR A 429 -4.66 -14.77 -14.37
CA THR A 429 -5.75 -15.32 -13.55
C THR A 429 -6.39 -16.53 -14.22
N THR A 430 -6.48 -17.64 -13.50
CA THR A 430 -7.33 -18.79 -13.87
C THR A 430 -8.64 -18.71 -13.11
N THR A 431 -9.74 -18.41 -13.79
CA THR A 431 -11.07 -18.28 -13.19
C THR A 431 -11.89 -19.54 -13.40
N LEU A 432 -12.31 -20.19 -12.32
CA LEU A 432 -13.33 -21.24 -12.31
C LEU A 432 -14.65 -20.58 -11.91
N ALA A 433 -15.44 -20.19 -12.92
CA ALA A 433 -16.63 -19.37 -12.71
C ALA A 433 -17.82 -20.15 -12.15
N ASN A 434 -17.86 -21.47 -12.39
CA ASN A 434 -18.96 -22.36 -12.02
C ASN A 434 -18.54 -23.40 -10.98
N GLY A 435 -19.45 -24.32 -10.64
CA GLY A 435 -19.21 -25.31 -9.59
C GLY A 435 -18.02 -26.24 -9.88
N VAL A 436 -17.26 -26.55 -8.84
CA VAL A 436 -16.10 -27.44 -8.89
C VAL A 436 -16.36 -28.64 -7.98
N GLY A 437 -16.35 -29.85 -8.52
CA GLY A 437 -16.59 -31.07 -7.75
C GLY A 437 -15.57 -32.17 -8.02
N GLY A 438 -15.85 -33.39 -7.56
CA GLY A 438 -15.00 -34.56 -7.78
C GLY A 438 -14.28 -35.06 -6.52
N SER A 439 -13.60 -36.20 -6.63
CA SER A 439 -12.84 -36.79 -5.51
C SER A 439 -11.44 -36.18 -5.34
N GLY A 440 -10.98 -35.41 -6.33
CA GLY A 440 -9.66 -34.80 -6.38
C GLY A 440 -9.45 -33.65 -5.40
N SER A 441 -8.17 -33.26 -5.25
CA SER A 441 -7.73 -32.10 -4.48
C SER A 441 -7.41 -30.93 -5.39
N LEU A 442 -7.61 -29.70 -4.91
CA LEU A 442 -7.13 -28.49 -5.60
C LEU A 442 -5.83 -28.00 -4.96
N ILE A 443 -4.79 -27.86 -5.78
CA ILE A 443 -3.52 -27.24 -5.40
C ILE A 443 -3.36 -25.96 -6.22
N VAL A 444 -3.35 -24.82 -5.56
CA VAL A 444 -3.02 -23.52 -6.17
C VAL A 444 -1.51 -23.31 -6.04
N ALA A 445 -0.87 -23.07 -7.18
CA ALA A 445 0.56 -22.84 -7.28
C ALA A 445 0.84 -21.74 -8.33
N GLY A 446 2.10 -21.59 -8.72
CA GLY A 446 2.52 -20.53 -9.63
C GLY A 446 2.58 -19.16 -8.94
N ALA A 447 2.78 -18.12 -9.74
CA ALA A 447 2.89 -16.74 -9.27
C ALA A 447 1.60 -15.92 -9.52
N GLY A 448 0.65 -16.47 -10.28
CA GLY A 448 -0.63 -15.83 -10.61
C GLY A 448 -1.74 -16.09 -9.60
N THR A 449 -2.97 -15.90 -10.06
CA THR A 449 -4.18 -16.03 -9.24
C THR A 449 -5.10 -17.14 -9.75
N VAL A 450 -5.64 -17.95 -8.85
CA VAL A 450 -6.79 -18.82 -9.12
C VAL A 450 -8.02 -18.18 -8.49
N ALA A 451 -9.05 -17.91 -9.28
CA ALA A 451 -10.31 -17.33 -8.81
C ALA A 451 -11.41 -18.40 -8.76
N LEU A 452 -12.01 -18.60 -7.59
CA LEU A 452 -13.15 -19.49 -7.36
C LEU A 452 -14.40 -18.66 -7.06
N ALA A 453 -15.31 -18.59 -8.03
CA ALA A 453 -16.58 -17.86 -7.88
C ALA A 453 -17.77 -18.77 -7.56
N GLY A 454 -17.67 -20.05 -7.95
CA GLY A 454 -18.74 -21.04 -7.77
C GLY A 454 -18.69 -21.80 -6.44
N PHE A 455 -19.57 -22.80 -6.35
CA PHE A 455 -19.60 -23.76 -5.24
C PHE A 455 -18.58 -24.88 -5.48
N ALA A 456 -17.60 -25.02 -4.59
CA ALA A 456 -16.56 -26.03 -4.62
C ALA A 456 -16.83 -27.13 -3.57
N ASN A 457 -17.18 -28.33 -4.02
CA ASN A 457 -17.54 -29.48 -3.18
C ASN A 457 -16.69 -30.73 -3.46
N TYR A 458 -15.51 -30.54 -4.03
CA TYR A 458 -14.54 -31.63 -4.17
C TYR A 458 -14.03 -32.09 -2.80
N THR A 459 -13.70 -33.37 -2.67
CA THR A 459 -13.41 -33.96 -1.35
C THR A 459 -11.92 -34.09 -1.03
N GLY A 460 -11.02 -33.84 -1.97
CA GLY A 460 -9.57 -33.98 -1.77
C GLY A 460 -8.92 -32.81 -1.01
N GLY A 461 -9.67 -31.78 -0.65
CA GLY A 461 -9.18 -30.59 0.05
C GLY A 461 -8.50 -29.55 -0.85
N THR A 462 -8.22 -28.39 -0.28
CA THR A 462 -7.62 -27.24 -0.98
C THR A 462 -6.28 -26.87 -0.36
N THR A 463 -5.24 -26.74 -1.18
CA THR A 463 -3.93 -26.25 -0.75
C THR A 463 -3.51 -25.06 -1.61
N VAL A 464 -3.19 -23.93 -0.99
CA VAL A 464 -2.57 -22.77 -1.63
C VAL A 464 -1.08 -22.83 -1.40
N GLN A 465 -0.35 -23.55 -2.26
CA GLN A 465 1.08 -23.78 -2.12
C GLN A 465 1.89 -22.50 -2.40
N SER A 466 1.54 -21.78 -3.46
CA SER A 466 2.12 -20.49 -3.85
C SER A 466 1.12 -19.65 -4.65
N GLY A 467 1.43 -18.38 -4.87
CA GLY A 467 0.56 -17.48 -5.63
C GLY A 467 -0.69 -17.11 -4.85
N SER A 468 -1.80 -16.83 -5.53
CA SER A 468 -3.02 -16.36 -4.88
C SER A 468 -4.23 -17.25 -5.19
N LEU A 469 -5.01 -17.59 -4.17
CA LEU A 469 -6.37 -18.06 -4.32
C LEU A 469 -7.33 -16.92 -3.95
N ASN A 470 -8.19 -16.52 -4.87
CA ASN A 470 -9.27 -15.56 -4.63
C ASN A 470 -10.60 -16.32 -4.58
N LEU A 471 -11.27 -16.33 -3.42
CA LEU A 471 -12.56 -16.98 -3.24
C LEU A 471 -13.66 -15.93 -3.03
N THR A 472 -14.64 -15.91 -3.92
CA THR A 472 -15.92 -15.21 -3.72
C THR A 472 -17.09 -16.18 -3.57
N GLY A 473 -16.89 -17.45 -3.97
CA GLY A 473 -17.86 -18.52 -3.85
C GLY A 473 -17.83 -19.25 -2.51
N THR A 474 -17.93 -20.58 -2.55
CA THR A 474 -17.90 -21.43 -1.35
C THR A 474 -16.95 -22.60 -1.54
N ILE A 475 -16.11 -22.89 -0.54
CA ILE A 475 -15.36 -24.15 -0.44
C ILE A 475 -15.96 -24.99 0.68
N ILE A 476 -16.26 -26.27 0.37
CA ILE A 476 -16.59 -27.28 1.38
C ILE A 476 -15.31 -28.06 1.70
N GLY A 477 -14.90 -28.06 2.96
CA GLY A 477 -13.67 -28.70 3.42
C GLY A 477 -12.58 -27.72 3.85
N ASP A 478 -11.47 -28.28 4.32
CA ASP A 478 -10.37 -27.51 4.91
C ASP A 478 -9.47 -26.89 3.83
N VAL A 479 -8.89 -25.72 4.16
CA VAL A 479 -7.94 -25.00 3.31
C VAL A 479 -6.59 -24.90 4.02
N ALA A 480 -5.52 -25.34 3.37
CA ALA A 480 -4.15 -25.17 3.83
C ALA A 480 -3.42 -24.12 2.99
N ILE A 481 -2.76 -23.14 3.60
CA ILE A 481 -2.00 -22.08 2.92
C ILE A 481 -0.52 -22.30 3.22
N GLY A 482 0.30 -22.50 2.19
CA GLY A 482 1.75 -22.57 2.28
C GLY A 482 2.39 -21.20 2.49
N SER A 483 3.68 -21.17 2.84
CA SER A 483 4.38 -19.93 3.20
C SER A 483 4.52 -18.91 2.06
N ALA A 484 4.40 -19.34 0.81
CA ALA A 484 4.39 -18.49 -0.37
C ALA A 484 2.97 -18.27 -0.95
N GLY A 485 1.95 -18.76 -0.24
CA GLY A 485 0.55 -18.69 -0.65
C GLY A 485 -0.18 -17.50 -0.02
N THR A 486 -1.06 -16.90 -0.81
CA THR A 486 -2.02 -15.90 -0.37
C THR A 486 -3.43 -16.43 -0.61
N PHE A 487 -4.28 -16.40 0.40
CA PHE A 487 -5.70 -16.70 0.27
C PHE A 487 -6.52 -15.44 0.54
N LEU A 488 -7.02 -14.82 -0.53
CA LEU A 488 -7.98 -13.72 -0.47
C LEU A 488 -9.39 -14.31 -0.36
N HIS A 489 -9.90 -14.36 0.86
CA HIS A 489 -11.17 -14.98 1.21
C HIS A 489 -12.28 -13.94 1.35
N ASN A 490 -13.16 -13.86 0.34
CA ASN A 490 -14.35 -13.00 0.33
C ASN A 490 -15.66 -13.82 0.19
N GLY A 491 -15.60 -15.13 0.44
CA GLY A 491 -16.72 -16.06 0.30
C GLY A 491 -17.02 -16.83 1.59
N LEU A 492 -17.33 -18.12 1.46
CA LEU A 492 -17.55 -19.04 2.58
C LEU A 492 -16.59 -20.24 2.53
N VAL A 493 -15.94 -20.55 3.65
CA VAL A 493 -15.24 -21.83 3.87
C VAL A 493 -16.02 -22.63 4.90
N ALA A 494 -16.63 -23.73 4.47
CA ALA A 494 -17.31 -24.69 5.34
C ALA A 494 -16.31 -25.77 5.83
N GLY A 495 -15.27 -25.31 6.51
CA GLY A 495 -14.15 -26.08 7.03
C GLY A 495 -13.22 -25.19 7.85
N SER A 496 -12.07 -25.72 8.23
CA SER A 496 -11.02 -24.99 8.94
C SER A 496 -9.95 -24.45 7.98
N VAL A 497 -9.23 -23.42 8.40
CA VAL A 497 -8.10 -22.86 7.66
C VAL A 497 -6.82 -22.98 8.47
N GLN A 498 -5.79 -23.57 7.89
CA GLN A 498 -4.43 -23.55 8.43
C GLN A 498 -3.55 -22.70 7.52
N SER A 499 -2.90 -21.66 8.07
CA SER A 499 -2.04 -20.78 7.30
C SER A 499 -0.59 -20.83 7.74
N ALA A 500 0.33 -20.96 6.79
CA ALA A 500 1.74 -20.59 6.91
C ALA A 500 2.10 -19.33 6.10
N GLY A 501 1.15 -18.81 5.31
CA GLY A 501 1.30 -17.65 4.44
C GLY A 501 0.30 -16.56 4.80
N THR A 502 -0.31 -15.91 3.80
CA THR A 502 -1.24 -14.80 4.02
C THR A 502 -2.68 -15.26 3.89
N LEU A 503 -3.50 -15.02 4.92
CA LEU A 503 -4.96 -15.09 4.86
C LEU A 503 -5.51 -13.66 4.91
N SER A 504 -6.33 -13.27 3.95
CA SER A 504 -6.95 -11.95 3.92
C SER A 504 -8.40 -11.96 3.44
N GLY A 505 -9.07 -10.79 3.47
CA GLY A 505 -10.42 -10.61 2.97
C GLY A 505 -11.50 -10.54 4.06
N THR A 506 -12.76 -10.61 3.62
CA THR A 506 -13.97 -10.33 4.45
C THR A 506 -14.90 -11.52 4.60
N GLY A 507 -14.47 -12.71 4.17
CA GLY A 507 -15.31 -13.90 4.12
C GLY A 507 -15.64 -14.49 5.50
N GLN A 508 -16.42 -15.58 5.47
CA GLN A 508 -16.79 -16.36 6.65
C GLN A 508 -16.11 -17.73 6.64
N ILE A 509 -15.56 -18.15 7.78
CA ILE A 509 -14.96 -19.47 7.99
C ILE A 509 -15.79 -20.16 9.07
N LEU A 510 -16.39 -21.32 8.78
CA LEU A 510 -17.24 -22.04 9.74
C LEU A 510 -16.44 -22.87 10.75
N GLY A 511 -15.25 -23.33 10.37
CA GLY A 511 -14.31 -24.01 11.26
C GLY A 511 -13.41 -23.04 12.02
N GLY A 512 -12.28 -23.55 12.51
CA GLY A 512 -11.26 -22.75 13.17
C GLY A 512 -10.21 -22.20 12.20
N VAL A 513 -9.44 -21.21 12.65
CA VAL A 513 -8.27 -20.69 11.95
C VAL A 513 -7.03 -20.90 12.81
N THR A 514 -5.99 -21.52 12.25
CA THR A 514 -4.69 -21.68 12.91
C THR A 514 -3.60 -21.09 12.02
N THR A 515 -2.82 -20.14 12.54
CA THR A 515 -1.66 -19.59 11.83
C THR A 515 -0.36 -20.20 12.38
N LEU A 516 0.61 -20.37 11.48
CA LEU A 516 1.96 -20.86 11.78
C LEU A 516 2.94 -19.68 11.77
N GLN A 517 4.16 -19.92 12.22
CA GLN A 517 5.21 -18.91 12.25
C GLN A 517 5.43 -18.29 10.86
N GLY A 518 5.52 -16.95 10.79
CA GLY A 518 5.73 -16.21 9.54
C GLY A 518 4.45 -15.96 8.73
N SER A 519 3.28 -16.36 9.24
CA SER A 519 2.00 -16.08 8.59
C SER A 519 1.59 -14.62 8.76
N ALA A 520 0.80 -14.12 7.82
CA ALA A 520 0.09 -12.86 7.94
C ALA A 520 -1.43 -13.09 7.94
N LEU A 521 -2.13 -12.37 8.79
CA LEU A 521 -3.59 -12.32 8.81
C LEU A 521 -4.01 -10.87 8.61
N ALA A 522 -4.74 -10.58 7.54
CA ALA A 522 -5.16 -9.21 7.20
C ALA A 522 -6.67 -9.22 6.90
N ALA A 523 -7.49 -8.93 7.90
CA ALA A 523 -8.93 -8.83 7.67
C ALA A 523 -9.22 -7.65 6.74
N GLY A 524 -10.22 -7.79 5.86
CA GLY A 524 -10.72 -6.68 5.05
C GLY A 524 -10.34 -6.67 3.58
N ASN A 525 -11.05 -5.83 2.84
CA ASN A 525 -10.56 -5.13 1.64
C ASN A 525 -10.42 -3.63 1.98
N SER A 526 -10.12 -3.34 3.25
CA SER A 526 -9.78 -2.04 3.82
C SER A 526 -10.90 -0.99 3.68
N ILE A 527 -11.79 -0.77 4.64
CA ILE A 527 -11.98 -1.40 5.97
C ILE A 527 -13.00 -2.56 5.89
N GLY A 528 -12.73 -3.69 6.55
CA GLY A 528 -13.66 -4.83 6.58
C GLY A 528 -13.53 -5.78 7.77
N THR A 529 -14.42 -6.78 7.84
CA THR A 529 -14.46 -7.77 8.92
C THR A 529 -14.30 -9.18 8.38
N LEU A 530 -13.37 -9.95 8.94
CA LEU A 530 -13.23 -11.40 8.73
C LEU A 530 -13.98 -12.15 9.84
N THR A 531 -14.86 -13.08 9.50
CA THR A 531 -15.64 -13.83 10.50
C THR A 531 -15.17 -15.28 10.60
N ILE A 532 -14.88 -15.74 11.82
CA ILE A 532 -14.48 -17.10 12.14
C ILE A 532 -15.48 -17.67 13.15
N ALA A 533 -16.28 -18.66 12.77
CA ALA A 533 -17.27 -19.23 13.69
C ALA A 533 -16.64 -20.15 14.75
N GLY A 534 -15.53 -20.81 14.42
CA GLY A 534 -14.74 -21.64 15.35
C GLY A 534 -13.73 -20.83 16.17
N ASP A 535 -12.68 -21.52 16.64
CA ASP A 535 -11.59 -20.92 17.39
C ASP A 535 -10.55 -20.26 16.47
N LEU A 536 -9.88 -19.22 16.97
CA LEU A 536 -8.71 -18.61 16.34
C LEU A 536 -7.47 -18.94 17.18
N SER A 537 -6.44 -19.49 16.56
CA SER A 537 -5.14 -19.74 17.18
C SER A 537 -4.02 -19.08 16.39
N LEU A 538 -3.47 -18.00 16.93
CA LEU A 538 -2.36 -17.28 16.33
C LEU A 538 -1.02 -17.82 16.86
N GLY A 539 -0.21 -18.40 15.98
CA GLY A 539 1.14 -18.86 16.32
C GLY A 539 2.12 -17.70 16.58
N SER A 540 3.17 -17.94 17.36
CA SER A 540 4.24 -16.95 17.57
C SER A 540 4.89 -16.53 16.25
N GLY A 541 5.10 -15.22 16.07
CA GLY A 541 5.62 -14.65 14.82
C GLY A 541 4.59 -14.59 13.68
N THR A 542 3.30 -14.71 14.00
CA THR A 542 2.22 -14.27 13.08
C THR A 542 2.11 -12.76 13.12
N THR A 543 1.87 -12.11 11.99
CA THR A 543 1.52 -10.68 11.95
C THR A 543 0.03 -10.51 11.69
N TYR A 544 -0.68 -9.89 12.64
CA TYR A 544 -2.04 -9.41 12.42
C TYR A 544 -1.97 -7.98 11.88
N VAL A 545 -2.30 -7.82 10.60
CA VAL A 545 -2.33 -6.52 9.92
C VAL A 545 -3.70 -5.88 10.16
N VAL A 546 -3.70 -4.63 10.64
CA VAL A 546 -4.90 -3.85 10.93
C VAL A 546 -4.81 -2.53 10.22
N GLU A 547 -5.80 -2.21 9.39
CA GLU A 547 -5.98 -0.85 8.88
C GLU A 547 -6.99 -0.08 9.73
N ILE A 548 -6.72 1.20 9.98
CA ILE A 548 -7.61 2.13 10.69
C ILE A 548 -7.86 3.39 9.87
N ASP A 549 -8.97 4.09 10.12
CA ASP A 549 -9.22 5.44 9.59
C ASP A 549 -9.20 6.52 10.69
N GLY A 550 -9.37 7.78 10.28
CA GLY A 550 -9.44 8.93 11.19
C GLY A 550 -10.76 9.08 11.98
N VAL A 551 -11.76 8.22 11.76
CA VAL A 551 -13.12 8.33 12.34
C VAL A 551 -13.57 7.06 13.08
N ALA A 552 -12.62 6.34 13.67
CA ALA A 552 -12.84 5.19 14.54
C ALA A 552 -13.36 3.92 13.85
N GLN A 553 -13.11 3.74 12.54
CA GLN A 553 -13.28 2.46 11.85
C GLN A 553 -11.95 1.72 11.72
N SER A 554 -12.00 0.40 11.82
CA SER A 554 -10.84 -0.47 11.65
C SER A 554 -11.21 -1.78 10.99
N ASP A 555 -10.21 -2.42 10.38
CA ASP A 555 -10.32 -3.85 10.12
C ASP A 555 -10.55 -4.60 11.43
N ARG A 556 -11.31 -5.70 11.33
CA ARG A 556 -11.70 -6.48 12.49
C ARG A 556 -11.75 -7.98 12.21
N ILE A 557 -11.33 -8.77 13.19
CA ILE A 557 -11.61 -10.21 13.20
C ILE A 557 -12.68 -10.51 14.26
N ASP A 558 -13.77 -11.13 13.82
CA ASP A 558 -14.83 -11.61 14.71
C ASP A 558 -14.76 -13.13 14.86
N VAL A 559 -14.47 -13.57 16.09
CA VAL A 559 -14.33 -14.98 16.45
C VAL A 559 -15.53 -15.43 17.27
N GLY A 560 -16.23 -16.47 16.82
CA GLY A 560 -17.34 -17.11 17.52
C GLY A 560 -16.87 -18.03 18.65
N GLY A 561 -15.70 -18.65 18.48
CA GLY A 561 -15.02 -19.44 19.50
C GLY A 561 -14.07 -18.63 20.39
N ARG A 562 -13.05 -19.31 20.93
CA ARG A 562 -11.96 -18.71 21.71
C ARG A 562 -10.86 -18.19 20.78
N ALA A 563 -10.28 -17.04 21.10
CA ALA A 563 -9.10 -16.50 20.41
C ALA A 563 -7.85 -16.67 21.28
N GLN A 564 -6.89 -17.48 20.83
CA GLN A 564 -5.57 -17.64 21.41
C GLN A 564 -4.61 -16.74 20.63
N LEU A 565 -4.09 -15.71 21.30
CA LEU A 565 -3.27 -14.67 20.69
C LEU A 565 -1.79 -14.97 20.87
N GLY A 566 -1.08 -14.95 19.75
CA GLY A 566 0.38 -14.99 19.64
C GLY A 566 0.80 -14.17 18.41
N GLY A 567 2.05 -13.74 18.37
CA GLY A 567 2.55 -12.87 17.30
C GLY A 567 2.35 -11.39 17.60
N ASP A 568 2.32 -10.57 16.54
CA ASP A 568 2.47 -9.12 16.58
C ASP A 568 1.36 -8.43 15.78
N VAL A 569 1.08 -7.16 16.09
CA VAL A 569 0.16 -6.30 15.32
C VAL A 569 0.96 -5.36 14.43
N SER A 570 0.59 -5.23 13.16
CA SER A 570 1.10 -4.21 12.25
C SER A 570 -0.03 -3.24 11.92
N LEU A 571 0.16 -1.96 12.22
CA LEU A 571 -0.84 -0.93 12.01
C LEU A 571 -0.58 -0.18 10.70
N LEU A 572 -1.64 0.01 9.93
CA LEU A 572 -1.65 0.81 8.70
C LEU A 572 -2.80 1.83 8.75
N LEU A 573 -2.63 2.95 8.03
CA LEU A 573 -3.66 3.97 7.90
C LEU A 573 -4.36 3.83 6.54
N PHE A 574 -5.69 3.69 6.57
CA PHE A 574 -6.50 3.53 5.36
C PHE A 574 -6.89 4.87 4.76
N GLY A 575 -6.62 5.05 3.46
CA GLY A 575 -7.01 6.21 2.66
C GLY A 575 -5.87 7.19 2.37
N THR A 576 -5.84 7.76 1.17
CA THR A 576 -4.78 8.67 0.70
C THR A 576 -4.85 10.07 1.32
N ASP A 577 -6.00 10.46 1.86
CA ASP A 577 -6.25 11.73 2.57
C ASP A 577 -6.58 11.48 4.06
N ALA A 578 -6.15 10.34 4.60
CA ALA A 578 -6.54 9.91 5.94
C ALA A 578 -6.05 10.91 7.00
N THR A 579 -7.01 11.44 7.76
CA THR A 579 -6.73 12.24 8.94
C THR A 579 -6.21 11.35 10.05
N VAL A 580 -5.16 11.78 10.75
CA VAL A 580 -4.67 11.03 11.91
C VAL A 580 -5.79 10.95 12.96
N PRO A 581 -6.01 9.77 13.57
CA PRO A 581 -7.02 9.67 14.62
C PRO A 581 -6.64 10.54 15.82
N ALA A 582 -7.63 11.15 16.46
CA ALA A 582 -7.40 11.98 17.64
C ALA A 582 -6.89 11.15 18.83
N LEU A 583 -6.15 11.80 19.72
CA LEU A 583 -5.69 11.21 20.98
C LEU A 583 -6.88 10.66 21.78
N GLY A 584 -6.78 9.42 22.24
CA GLY A 584 -7.83 8.72 22.98
C GLY A 584 -8.85 7.98 22.11
N THR A 585 -8.75 8.05 20.78
CA THR A 585 -9.59 7.24 19.87
C THR A 585 -9.32 5.75 20.10
N ARG A 586 -10.39 4.94 20.12
CA ARG A 586 -10.30 3.49 20.30
C ARG A 586 -10.98 2.74 19.16
N PHE A 587 -10.35 1.67 18.70
CA PHE A 587 -10.78 0.81 17.60
C PHE A 587 -10.93 -0.62 18.12
N THR A 588 -12.02 -1.31 17.79
CA THR A 588 -12.15 -2.74 18.14
C THR A 588 -11.60 -3.59 16.99
N ILE A 589 -10.41 -4.14 17.18
CA ILE A 589 -9.70 -4.88 16.12
C ILE A 589 -9.99 -6.38 16.20
N LEU A 590 -10.34 -6.91 17.37
CA LEU A 590 -10.67 -8.32 17.52
C LEU A 590 -11.79 -8.52 18.54
N THR A 591 -12.74 -9.38 18.23
CA THR A 591 -13.74 -9.89 19.19
C THR A 591 -13.70 -11.42 19.24
N ALA A 592 -13.94 -11.99 20.43
CA ALA A 592 -13.99 -13.44 20.63
C ALA A 592 -15.09 -13.81 21.63
N ALA A 593 -16.19 -14.40 21.14
CA ALA A 593 -17.34 -14.74 22.00
C ALA A 593 -16.99 -15.82 23.04
N GLY A 594 -16.11 -16.77 22.69
CA GLY A 594 -15.54 -17.77 23.60
C GLY A 594 -14.42 -17.26 24.50
N GLY A 595 -14.06 -15.97 24.39
CA GLY A 595 -13.05 -15.29 25.20
C GLY A 595 -11.66 -15.20 24.56
N ILE A 596 -10.82 -14.33 25.12
CA ILE A 596 -9.44 -14.09 24.70
C ILE A 596 -8.46 -14.75 25.67
N ASP A 597 -7.44 -15.40 25.11
CA ASP A 597 -6.31 -16.00 25.81
C ASP A 597 -4.98 -15.50 25.23
N GLY A 598 -4.03 -15.12 26.08
CA GLY A 598 -2.77 -14.50 25.65
C GLY A 598 -2.90 -13.02 25.26
N GLN A 599 -1.80 -12.48 24.73
CA GLN A 599 -1.66 -11.09 24.25
C GLN A 599 -0.75 -11.09 23.01
N PHE A 600 -0.85 -10.03 22.21
CA PHE A 600 0.12 -9.76 21.15
C PHE A 600 1.45 -9.33 21.80
N ALA A 601 2.57 -9.74 21.23
CA ALA A 601 3.90 -9.47 21.78
C ALA A 601 4.29 -8.00 21.56
N THR A 602 4.04 -7.47 20.35
CA THR A 602 4.31 -6.08 19.99
C THR A 602 3.22 -5.50 19.08
N ILE A 603 3.21 -4.18 18.97
CA ILE A 603 2.51 -3.42 17.94
C ILE A 603 3.54 -2.57 17.19
N ASP A 604 3.57 -2.70 15.86
CA ASP A 604 4.34 -1.83 14.97
C ASP A 604 3.39 -0.77 14.37
N ASP A 605 3.55 0.46 14.84
CA ASP A 605 2.82 1.65 14.39
C ASP A 605 3.71 2.62 13.59
N SER A 606 4.93 2.20 13.25
CA SER A 606 5.93 3.05 12.62
C SER A 606 5.52 3.54 11.23
N ALA A 607 4.74 2.73 10.50
CA ALA A 607 4.14 3.08 9.22
C ALA A 607 3.11 4.21 9.31
N VAL A 608 2.56 4.46 10.52
CA VAL A 608 1.55 5.50 10.76
C VAL A 608 2.16 6.73 11.44
N PHE A 609 2.98 6.56 12.50
CA PHE A 609 3.37 7.69 13.37
C PHE A 609 4.81 8.19 13.22
N SER A 610 5.78 7.34 12.86
CA SER A 610 7.22 7.59 13.11
C SER A 610 7.81 8.91 12.60
N SER A 611 7.27 9.51 11.53
CA SER A 611 7.75 10.79 10.98
C SER A 611 6.71 11.90 10.92
N ALA A 612 5.43 11.54 10.71
CA ALA A 612 4.36 12.52 10.57
C ALA A 612 3.76 12.94 11.91
N TYR A 613 3.76 12.05 12.91
CA TYR A 613 3.08 12.24 14.19
C TYR A 613 3.91 11.66 15.35
N PRO A 614 5.11 12.21 15.62
CA PRO A 614 6.06 11.64 16.58
C PRO A 614 5.54 11.58 18.01
N PHE A 615 4.47 12.32 18.33
CA PHE A 615 3.87 12.43 19.64
C PHE A 615 2.70 11.46 19.87
N LEU A 616 2.32 10.67 18.87
CA LEU A 616 1.28 9.65 18.98
C LEU A 616 1.90 8.25 18.95
N ALA A 617 1.28 7.34 19.67
CA ALA A 617 1.58 5.91 19.65
C ALA A 617 0.28 5.10 19.73
N ALA A 618 0.31 3.86 19.25
CA ALA A 618 -0.79 2.92 19.42
C ALA A 618 -0.49 1.93 20.56
N ASP A 619 -1.51 1.72 21.40
CA ASP A 619 -1.50 0.73 22.47
C ASP A 619 -2.62 -0.28 22.28
N LEU A 620 -2.46 -1.47 22.88
CA LEU A 620 -3.48 -2.52 22.88
C LEU A 620 -4.10 -2.67 24.26
N ILE A 621 -5.44 -2.59 24.32
CA ILE A 621 -6.25 -2.78 25.52
C ILE A 621 -7.00 -4.10 25.38
N TYR A 622 -6.81 -4.98 26.37
CA TYR A 622 -7.45 -6.29 26.41
C TYR A 622 -8.62 -6.30 27.38
N THR A 623 -9.75 -6.84 26.91
CA THR A 623 -10.89 -7.23 27.74
C THR A 623 -11.07 -8.74 27.68
N PRO A 624 -11.95 -9.35 28.49
CA PRO A 624 -12.21 -10.79 28.40
C PRO A 624 -12.66 -11.28 27.02
N GLN A 625 -13.20 -10.41 26.16
CA GLN A 625 -13.80 -10.78 24.86
C GLN A 625 -13.38 -9.89 23.70
N SER A 626 -12.50 -8.91 23.90
CA SER A 626 -12.07 -8.01 22.82
C SER A 626 -10.64 -7.49 22.99
N VAL A 627 -9.99 -7.22 21.86
CA VAL A 627 -8.78 -6.40 21.77
C VAL A 627 -9.17 -5.06 21.16
N LEU A 628 -8.85 -3.99 21.86
CA LEU A 628 -9.00 -2.63 21.35
C LEU A 628 -7.62 -2.06 21.05
N LEU A 629 -7.49 -1.37 19.93
CA LEU A 629 -6.37 -0.49 19.65
C LEU A 629 -6.73 0.91 20.14
N SER A 630 -5.84 1.56 20.90
CA SER A 630 -6.05 2.88 21.49
C SER A 630 -4.94 3.81 21.05
N ILE A 631 -5.30 5.02 20.61
CA ILE A 631 -4.32 6.05 20.28
C ILE A 631 -3.95 6.82 21.55
N GLY A 632 -2.67 6.77 21.92
CA GLY A 632 -2.09 7.37 23.11
C GLY A 632 -0.98 8.37 22.78
N ARG A 633 -0.39 8.96 23.83
CA ARG A 633 0.84 9.76 23.72
C ARG A 633 2.01 8.78 23.58
N SER A 634 2.91 9.07 22.65
CA SER A 634 4.21 8.40 22.63
C SER A 634 5.09 8.86 23.81
N ASP A 635 6.17 8.12 24.05
CA ASP A 635 7.23 8.52 25.00
C ASP A 635 8.06 9.73 24.52
N VAL A 636 7.76 10.28 23.33
CA VAL A 636 8.41 11.49 22.81
C VAL A 636 7.80 12.71 23.49
N SER A 637 8.63 13.37 24.30
CA SER A 637 8.31 14.64 24.98
C SER A 637 8.08 15.76 23.96
N PHE A 638 7.07 16.62 24.18
CA PHE A 638 6.88 17.81 23.36
C PHE A 638 8.13 18.72 23.36
N ALA A 639 8.88 18.73 24.46
CA ALA A 639 10.12 19.52 24.56
C ALA A 639 11.17 19.15 23.51
N THR A 640 11.13 17.94 22.93
CA THR A 640 12.09 17.55 21.88
C THR A 640 11.90 18.35 20.59
N ALA A 641 10.71 18.92 20.34
CA ALA A 641 10.49 19.85 19.24
C ALA A 641 11.08 21.25 19.49
N GLY A 642 11.39 21.58 20.75
CA GLY A 642 11.89 22.89 21.12
C GLY A 642 13.29 23.19 20.58
N THR A 643 13.40 24.25 19.80
CA THR A 643 14.67 24.79 19.30
C THR A 643 15.26 25.86 20.21
N THR A 644 14.41 26.55 20.99
CA THR A 644 14.76 27.54 22.02
C THR A 644 14.52 26.97 23.42
N ASP A 645 15.18 27.54 24.44
CA ASP A 645 14.97 27.11 25.83
C ASP A 645 13.55 27.41 26.31
N ASN A 646 12.97 28.51 25.85
CA ASN A 646 11.56 28.84 26.07
C ASN A 646 10.62 27.76 25.51
N GLN A 647 10.81 27.32 24.27
CA GLN A 647 10.00 26.24 23.68
C GLN A 647 10.15 24.92 24.45
N ARG A 648 11.37 24.55 24.85
CA ARG A 648 11.61 23.33 25.64
C ARG A 648 10.93 23.38 27.00
N SER A 649 11.04 24.52 27.69
CA SER A 649 10.42 24.79 28.99
C SER A 649 8.90 24.59 28.93
N VAL A 650 8.25 25.15 27.90
CA VAL A 650 6.81 24.97 27.64
C VAL A 650 6.48 23.52 27.27
N GLY A 651 7.33 22.88 26.47
CA GLY A 651 7.14 21.48 26.08
C GLY A 651 7.11 20.54 27.29
N PHE A 652 8.03 20.72 28.24
CA PHE A 652 8.03 19.95 29.50
C PHE A 652 6.77 20.22 30.33
N ALA A 653 6.29 21.46 30.38
CA ALA A 653 5.02 21.77 31.04
C ALA A 653 3.84 21.08 30.35
N ALA A 654 3.78 21.13 29.01
CA ALA A 654 2.74 20.49 28.22
C ALA A 654 2.71 18.97 28.40
N ASP A 655 3.87 18.31 28.53
CA ASP A 655 3.98 16.87 28.80
C ASP A 655 3.38 16.48 30.17
N SER A 656 3.40 17.39 31.14
CA SER A 656 2.89 17.14 32.50
C SER A 656 1.38 17.36 32.65
N LEU A 657 0.70 17.84 31.60
CA LEU A 657 -0.74 18.11 31.66
C LEU A 657 -1.54 16.80 31.79
N PRO A 658 -2.42 16.68 32.81
CA PRO A 658 -3.31 15.52 32.90
C PRO A 658 -4.29 15.53 31.74
N LEU A 659 -4.68 14.36 31.22
CA LEU A 659 -5.67 14.25 30.13
C LEU A 659 -7.11 14.33 30.68
N THR A 660 -7.57 15.56 30.94
CA THR A 660 -8.94 15.86 31.39
C THR A 660 -9.74 16.55 30.29
N SER A 661 -11.06 16.65 30.42
CA SER A 661 -11.89 17.38 29.45
C SER A 661 -11.47 18.84 29.22
N ALA A 662 -10.79 19.47 30.19
CA ALA A 662 -10.30 20.84 30.07
C ALA A 662 -8.99 20.95 29.27
N THR A 663 -8.13 19.95 29.32
CA THR A 663 -6.75 19.97 28.77
C THR A 663 -6.59 19.14 27.50
N ILE A 664 -7.46 18.14 27.28
CA ILE A 664 -7.46 17.27 26.10
C ILE A 664 -7.44 18.03 24.78
N PRO A 665 -8.21 19.12 24.56
CA PRO A 665 -8.15 19.85 23.30
C PRO A 665 -6.76 20.39 22.96
N LEU A 666 -6.03 20.89 23.96
CA LEU A 666 -4.66 21.39 23.78
C LEU A 666 -3.68 20.24 23.51
N VAL A 667 -3.69 19.22 24.38
CA VAL A 667 -2.73 18.11 24.30
C VAL A 667 -2.94 17.26 23.04
N SER A 668 -4.20 17.02 22.65
CA SER A 668 -4.52 16.26 21.43
C SER A 668 -4.07 17.00 20.18
N SER A 669 -4.27 18.32 20.12
CA SER A 669 -3.84 19.10 18.95
C SER A 669 -2.33 19.20 18.87
N LEU A 670 -1.61 19.35 20.00
CA LEU A 670 -0.15 19.27 20.03
C LEU A 670 0.38 17.89 19.61
N ALA A 671 -0.26 16.81 20.05
CA ALA A 671 0.16 15.45 19.72
C ALA A 671 0.00 15.12 18.22
N ALA A 672 -0.92 15.79 17.53
CA ALA A 672 -1.15 15.61 16.10
C ALA A 672 -0.19 16.41 15.19
N LEU A 673 0.83 17.08 15.75
CA LEU A 673 1.78 17.90 14.98
C LEU A 673 3.07 17.13 14.64
N ASP A 674 3.70 17.53 13.54
CA ASP A 674 5.10 17.20 13.27
C ASP A 674 6.05 18.03 14.17
N MET A 675 7.34 17.70 14.17
CA MET A 675 8.35 18.39 14.99
C MET A 675 8.44 19.91 14.70
N ARG A 676 8.21 20.34 13.45
CA ARG A 676 8.35 21.75 13.05
C ARG A 676 7.15 22.55 13.51
N SER A 677 5.94 22.07 13.23
CA SER A 677 4.70 22.68 13.68
C SER A 677 4.59 22.69 15.19
N ALA A 678 5.07 21.64 15.87
CA ALA A 678 5.15 21.62 17.33
C ALA A 678 6.11 22.70 17.88
N SER A 679 7.28 22.91 17.26
CA SER A 679 8.20 24.00 17.67
C SER A 679 7.50 25.37 17.63
N SER A 680 6.78 25.68 16.55
CA SER A 680 6.00 26.93 16.44
C SER A 680 4.83 27.00 17.43
N ALA A 681 4.15 25.89 17.69
CA ALA A 681 3.07 25.83 18.67
C ALA A 681 3.58 26.11 20.09
N LEU A 682 4.74 25.56 20.47
CA LEU A 682 5.38 25.81 21.77
C LEU A 682 5.80 27.28 21.93
N GLU A 683 6.23 27.93 20.85
CA GLU A 683 6.52 29.38 20.86
C GLU A 683 5.26 30.20 21.18
N SER A 684 4.15 29.90 20.50
CA SER A 684 2.85 30.57 20.73
C SER A 684 2.28 30.32 22.14
N LEU A 685 2.60 29.17 22.75
CA LEU A 685 2.21 28.82 24.12
C LEU A 685 3.08 29.45 25.21
N SER A 686 4.24 30.01 24.87
CA SER A 686 5.27 30.42 25.85
C SER A 686 4.84 31.56 26.78
N GLY A 687 4.07 32.53 26.29
CA GLY A 687 3.74 33.73 27.08
C GLY A 687 4.94 34.66 27.30
N GLY A 688 5.93 34.67 26.38
CA GLY A 688 7.15 35.50 26.47
C GLY A 688 6.91 36.99 26.72
N ILE A 689 5.78 37.53 26.26
CA ILE A 689 5.38 38.93 26.45
C ILE A 689 5.44 39.40 27.91
N HIS A 690 5.19 38.50 28.88
CA HIS A 690 5.25 38.84 30.31
C HIS A 690 6.67 39.08 30.81
N ALA A 691 7.67 38.36 30.28
CA ALA A 691 9.08 38.57 30.61
C ALA A 691 9.62 39.80 29.85
N ASP A 692 9.26 39.94 28.57
CA ASP A 692 9.71 41.05 27.72
C ASP A 692 9.23 42.42 28.23
N LEU A 693 8.03 42.47 28.80
CA LEU A 693 7.49 43.69 29.40
C LEU A 693 8.40 44.26 30.49
N VAL A 694 9.05 43.40 31.28
CA VAL A 694 9.95 43.84 32.35
C VAL A 694 11.18 44.56 31.77
N ALA A 695 11.72 44.06 30.65
CA ALA A 695 12.80 44.73 29.91
C ALA A 695 12.31 46.08 29.33
N ALA A 696 11.11 46.11 28.74
CA ALA A 696 10.53 47.33 28.17
C ALA A 696 10.33 48.44 29.23
N LEU A 697 9.79 48.10 30.41
CA LEU A 697 9.64 49.01 31.54
C LEU A 697 10.99 49.53 32.06
N ALA A 698 11.99 48.65 32.11
CA ALA A 698 13.36 49.03 32.49
C ALA A 698 13.96 50.06 31.51
N GLN A 699 13.75 49.89 30.20
CA GLN A 699 14.19 50.86 29.19
C GLN A 699 13.44 52.19 29.28
N GLU A 700 12.11 52.16 29.36
CA GLU A 700 11.26 53.35 29.42
C GLU A 700 11.58 54.25 30.62
N SER A 701 11.99 53.64 31.75
CA SER A 701 12.41 54.34 32.96
C SER A 701 13.45 55.44 32.72
N ARG A 702 14.24 55.32 31.64
CA ARG A 702 15.26 56.31 31.28
C ARG A 702 14.66 57.68 30.97
N HIS A 703 13.46 57.78 30.41
CA HIS A 703 12.89 59.06 30.00
C HIS A 703 12.66 59.98 31.20
N VAL A 704 12.19 59.41 32.32
CA VAL A 704 12.00 60.12 33.59
C VAL A 704 13.34 60.61 34.16
N ARG A 705 14.36 59.74 34.15
CA ARG A 705 15.71 60.08 34.62
C ARG A 705 16.38 61.14 33.72
N GLN A 706 16.23 61.01 32.41
CA GLN A 706 16.80 61.94 31.43
C GLN A 706 16.16 63.32 31.54
N ALA A 707 14.84 63.42 31.75
CA ALA A 707 14.17 64.69 31.98
C ALA A 707 14.76 65.44 33.19
N ALA A 708 14.90 64.76 34.34
CA ALA A 708 15.52 65.33 35.53
C ALA A 708 16.97 65.79 35.29
N MET A 709 17.74 64.95 34.60
CA MET A 709 19.16 65.20 34.32
C MET A 709 19.38 66.33 33.31
N ASN A 710 18.58 66.39 32.25
CA ASN A 710 18.63 67.46 31.25
C ASN A 710 18.21 68.79 31.87
N ARG A 711 17.16 68.79 32.71
CA ARG A 711 16.75 69.97 33.46
C ARG A 711 17.87 70.56 34.33
N LEU A 712 18.65 69.71 35.00
CA LEU A 712 19.81 70.12 35.80
C LEU A 712 20.99 70.65 34.96
N ARG A 713 20.98 70.47 33.62
CA ARG A 713 22.01 70.94 32.69
C ARG A 713 21.60 72.23 31.95
N ASP A 714 20.34 72.35 31.54
CA ASP A 714 19.83 73.42 30.66
C ASP A 714 19.98 74.86 31.22
N GLU A 715 20.06 75.05 32.54
CA GLU A 715 20.21 76.39 33.15
C GLU A 715 21.63 76.95 33.10
N ARG A 716 22.64 76.14 32.77
CA ARG A 716 24.03 76.60 32.71
C ARG A 716 24.34 77.38 31.43
N SER A 717 23.65 77.06 30.33
CA SER A 717 23.72 77.82 29.07
C SER A 717 23.16 79.24 29.20
N ALA A 718 22.28 79.47 30.17
CA ALA A 718 21.71 80.77 30.46
C ALA A 718 22.60 81.69 31.34
N GLN A 719 23.63 81.15 32.01
CA GLN A 719 24.57 81.93 32.83
C GLN A 719 25.71 82.58 32.01
N ILE A 720 25.68 82.46 30.68
CA ILE A 720 26.67 83.08 29.77
C ILE A 720 25.99 84.19 28.95
N ALA A 721 25.19 85.05 29.60
CA ALA A 721 24.91 86.38 29.05
C ALA A 721 26.10 87.30 29.41
N PRO A 722 26.62 88.13 28.47
CA PRO A 722 27.62 89.12 28.84
C PRO A 722 27.01 90.08 29.85
N LEU A 723 27.75 90.33 30.93
CA LEU A 723 27.49 91.34 31.96
C LEU A 723 27.00 92.65 31.32
N ALA A 724 25.69 92.89 31.33
CA ALA A 724 25.16 94.23 31.18
C ALA A 724 25.42 94.95 32.51
N GLN A 725 26.37 95.89 32.50
CA GLN A 725 26.66 96.75 33.63
C GLN A 725 25.40 97.53 34.04
N GLY A 726 25.09 97.47 35.33
CA GLY A 726 24.40 98.54 36.05
C GLY A 726 22.98 98.23 36.50
N SER A 727 22.82 97.72 37.72
CA SER A 727 22.03 98.38 38.79
C SER A 727 22.00 97.51 40.04
N ASP A 728 22.50 98.07 41.15
CA ASP A 728 22.26 97.58 42.50
C ASP A 728 20.78 97.78 42.87
N ILE A 729 20.06 96.69 43.08
CA ILE A 729 18.95 96.58 44.05
C ILE A 729 18.83 95.10 44.43
N GLY A 730 19.03 94.81 45.71
CA GLY A 730 18.98 93.46 46.25
C GLY A 730 17.54 92.91 46.36
N GLU A 731 17.40 91.63 46.05
CA GLU A 731 16.33 90.73 46.51
C GLU A 731 16.91 89.30 46.50
N PRO A 732 17.08 88.63 47.65
CA PRO A 732 17.37 87.21 47.72
C PRO A 732 16.05 86.41 47.63
N GLY A 733 15.63 86.11 46.41
CA GLY A 733 14.50 85.22 46.14
C GLY A 733 14.81 84.33 44.95
N GLY A 734 15.20 83.07 45.20
CA GLY A 734 15.49 82.11 44.15
C GLY A 734 14.26 81.88 43.27
N LEU A 735 14.29 82.40 42.04
CA LEU A 735 13.19 82.30 41.08
C LEU A 735 12.87 80.82 40.85
N ALA A 736 11.62 80.43 41.15
CA ALA A 736 11.14 79.11 40.79
C ALA A 736 11.13 78.99 39.26
N THR A 737 11.39 77.81 38.74
CA THR A 737 11.33 77.53 37.30
C THR A 737 10.43 76.33 37.08
N GLY A 738 9.37 76.54 36.29
CA GLY A 738 8.49 75.46 35.84
C GLY A 738 8.93 74.96 34.47
N TRP A 739 8.83 73.66 34.24
CA TRP A 739 9.12 73.08 32.94
C TRP A 739 8.14 71.96 32.59
N VAL A 740 7.96 71.77 31.28
CA VAL A 740 7.17 70.70 30.69
C VAL A 740 8.03 70.02 29.62
N GLN A 741 8.06 68.69 29.64
CA GLN A 741 8.70 67.87 28.63
C GLN A 741 7.71 66.86 28.07
N ALA A 742 7.40 66.96 26.79
CA ALA A 742 6.70 65.91 26.06
C ALA A 742 7.73 65.04 25.32
N PHE A 743 7.51 63.72 25.31
CA PHE A 743 8.37 62.79 24.59
C PHE A 743 7.55 61.75 23.83
N GLY A 744 8.08 61.34 22.69
CA GLY A 744 7.61 60.18 21.94
C GLY A 744 8.82 59.36 21.53
N GLY A 745 8.77 58.07 21.79
CA GLY A 745 9.86 57.13 21.53
C GLY A 745 9.39 55.87 20.84
N TRP A 746 10.32 55.28 20.10
CA TRP A 746 10.17 54.00 19.44
C TRP A 746 11.45 53.20 19.64
N GLY A 747 11.27 51.91 19.90
CA GLY A 747 12.34 51.00 20.23
C GLY A 747 12.11 49.60 19.68
N ARG A 748 13.16 48.79 19.77
CA ARG A 748 13.12 47.37 19.45
C ARG A 748 13.92 46.61 20.48
N LEU A 749 13.33 45.52 20.96
CA LEU A 749 13.98 44.47 21.74
C LEU A 749 14.16 43.26 20.83
N ASP A 750 15.38 42.75 20.73
CA ASP A 750 15.63 41.49 20.04
C ASP A 750 15.35 40.34 21.04
N GLY A 751 14.46 39.43 20.67
CA GLY A 751 14.00 38.32 21.52
C GLY A 751 15.00 37.17 21.59
N THR A 752 14.94 36.39 22.67
CA THR A 752 15.67 35.11 22.82
C THR A 752 15.03 33.95 22.03
N GLY A 753 14.08 34.27 21.13
CA GLY A 753 13.30 33.33 20.32
C GLY A 753 13.07 33.78 18.86
N ALA A 754 11.94 33.43 18.26
CA ALA A 754 11.70 33.55 16.81
C ALA A 754 11.35 34.97 16.30
N GLY A 755 11.55 36.03 17.09
CA GLY A 755 11.13 37.38 16.70
C GLY A 755 11.77 38.55 17.45
N HIS A 756 11.48 39.75 16.94
CA HIS A 756 11.78 41.03 17.57
C HIS A 756 10.47 41.64 18.10
N LEU A 757 10.57 42.40 19.18
CA LEU A 757 9.46 43.16 19.74
C LEU A 757 9.62 44.64 19.39
N ASN A 758 8.51 45.27 18.99
CA ASN A 758 8.49 46.72 18.77
C ASN A 758 7.88 47.39 19.99
N GLN A 759 8.53 48.44 20.45
CA GLN A 759 8.11 49.24 21.60
C GLN A 759 7.81 50.65 21.14
N ASP A 760 6.66 51.19 21.54
CA ASP A 760 6.33 52.60 21.35
C ASP A 760 5.99 53.20 22.72
N THR A 761 6.50 54.39 23.02
CA THR A 761 6.21 55.10 24.27
C THR A 761 5.91 56.56 23.99
N GLY A 762 4.95 57.12 24.73
CA GLY A 762 4.61 58.53 24.67
C GLY A 762 4.24 59.04 26.04
N GLY A 763 4.71 60.24 26.39
CA GLY A 763 4.43 60.78 27.71
C GLY A 763 4.67 62.27 27.83
N VAL A 764 4.19 62.80 28.95
CA VAL A 764 4.39 64.18 29.37
C VAL A 764 4.86 64.20 30.81
N LEU A 765 5.97 64.88 31.04
CA LEU A 765 6.56 65.15 32.33
C LEU A 765 6.48 66.64 32.61
N LEU A 766 6.24 66.98 33.86
CA LEU A 766 6.19 68.35 34.33
C LEU A 766 6.93 68.45 35.66
N GLY A 767 7.62 69.56 35.85
CA GLY A 767 8.42 69.74 37.05
C GLY A 767 8.59 71.19 37.45
N ILE A 768 9.04 71.37 38.69
CA ILE A 768 9.33 72.65 39.29
C ILE A 768 10.60 72.53 40.12
N ASP A 769 11.47 73.52 40.00
CA ASP A 769 12.70 73.58 40.78
C ASP A 769 13.08 75.02 41.11
N GLY A 770 13.93 75.17 42.12
CA GLY A 770 14.42 76.46 42.60
C GLY A 770 15.88 76.39 43.02
N ALA A 771 16.55 77.54 42.97
CA ALA A 771 17.92 77.68 43.42
C ALA A 771 18.02 77.49 44.95
N VAL A 772 19.09 76.84 45.40
CA VAL A 772 19.43 76.59 46.81
C VAL A 772 20.89 76.96 47.02
N GLY A 773 21.14 78.04 47.76
CA GLY A 773 22.48 78.64 47.88
C GLY A 773 22.98 79.23 46.56
N ASP A 774 24.29 79.46 46.46
CA ASP A 774 24.89 80.19 45.33
C ASP A 774 25.07 79.33 44.06
N ALA A 775 25.03 78.00 44.19
CA ALA A 775 25.37 77.08 43.09
C ALA A 775 24.49 75.81 43.03
N GLY A 776 23.52 75.65 43.94
CA GLY A 776 22.68 74.45 44.06
C GLY A 776 21.26 74.64 43.52
N ARG A 777 20.59 73.53 43.20
CA ARG A 777 19.19 73.48 42.76
C ARG A 777 18.53 72.20 43.24
N VAL A 778 17.25 72.29 43.63
CA VAL A 778 16.42 71.15 44.01
C VAL A 778 15.07 71.26 43.32
N GLY A 779 14.54 70.13 42.86
CA GLY A 779 13.29 70.05 42.12
C GLY A 779 12.49 68.78 42.33
N LEU A 780 11.23 68.87 41.94
CA LEU A 780 10.28 67.77 41.86
C LEU A 780 9.76 67.63 40.44
N LEU A 781 9.47 66.40 40.04
CA LEU A 781 8.80 66.09 38.78
C LEU A 781 7.65 65.11 39.01
N THR A 782 6.66 65.18 38.13
CA THR A 782 5.59 64.20 38.01
C THR A 782 5.19 64.07 36.55
N GLY A 783 4.50 63.00 36.19
CA GLY A 783 3.92 62.91 34.85
C GLY A 783 3.28 61.57 34.56
N TRP A 784 2.91 61.39 33.30
CA TRP A 784 2.27 60.19 32.79
C TRP A 784 2.93 59.76 31.48
N SER A 785 3.04 58.45 31.27
CA SER A 785 3.39 57.86 29.99
C SER A 785 2.50 56.65 29.68
N SER A 786 2.38 56.34 28.39
CA SER A 786 1.78 55.11 27.90
C SER A 786 2.77 54.43 26.97
N GLY A 787 2.97 53.13 27.19
CA GLY A 787 3.85 52.29 26.39
C GLY A 787 3.12 51.09 25.82
N THR A 788 3.36 50.77 24.56
CA THR A 788 2.91 49.52 23.94
C THR A 788 4.11 48.65 23.56
N LEU A 789 3.93 47.35 23.66
CA LEU A 789 4.90 46.34 23.27
C LEU A 789 4.19 45.28 22.45
N ASP A 790 4.64 45.05 21.22
CA ASP A 790 4.00 44.14 20.27
C ASP A 790 4.99 43.10 19.74
N SER A 791 4.57 41.84 19.74
CA SER A 791 5.33 40.70 19.20
C SER A 791 4.52 39.95 18.13
N GLN A 792 4.98 40.04 16.89
CA GLN A 792 4.36 39.31 15.77
C GLN A 792 4.67 37.81 15.79
N ALA A 793 5.77 37.40 16.42
CA ALA A 793 6.20 36.00 16.44
C ALA A 793 5.27 35.11 17.28
N ILE A 794 4.63 35.67 18.31
CA ILE A 794 3.71 34.96 19.21
C ILE A 794 2.30 35.58 19.24
N ASP A 795 1.99 36.48 18.30
CA ASP A 795 0.74 37.25 18.22
C ASP A 795 0.28 37.77 19.59
N ALA A 796 1.15 38.54 20.23
CA ALA A 796 0.95 39.06 21.58
C ALA A 796 1.24 40.56 21.66
N SER A 797 0.48 41.25 22.51
CA SER A 797 0.64 42.67 22.79
C SER A 797 0.50 42.98 24.28
N SER A 798 1.16 44.04 24.70
CA SER A 798 1.07 44.61 26.04
C SER A 798 0.88 46.12 25.95
N ARG A 799 0.08 46.66 26.87
CA ARG A 799 -0.07 48.09 27.10
C ARG A 799 0.25 48.37 28.56
N SER A 800 1.02 49.43 28.80
CA SER A 800 1.33 49.92 30.13
C SER A 800 0.99 51.40 30.23
N ASP A 801 0.17 51.77 31.22
CA ASP A 801 -0.11 53.16 31.56
C ASP A 801 0.60 53.49 32.88
N SER A 802 1.55 54.42 32.81
CA SER A 802 2.54 54.68 33.85
C SER A 802 2.41 56.07 34.47
N TYR A 803 2.50 56.16 35.79
CA TYR A 803 2.44 57.41 36.54
C TYR A 803 3.73 57.62 37.32
N HIS A 804 4.39 58.74 37.10
CA HIS A 804 5.74 59.01 37.60
C HIS A 804 5.75 60.09 38.66
N ILE A 805 6.59 59.93 39.67
CA ILE A 805 6.99 60.97 40.62
C ILE A 805 8.50 60.91 40.85
N GLY A 806 9.15 62.05 40.97
CA GLY A 806 10.58 62.10 41.19
C GLY A 806 11.06 63.37 41.86
N LEU A 807 12.26 63.28 42.42
CA LEU A 807 12.99 64.40 43.00
C LEU A 807 14.40 64.43 42.43
N TYR A 808 14.94 65.62 42.23
CA TYR A 808 16.27 65.80 41.68
C TYR A 808 16.97 66.99 42.30
N ALA A 809 18.30 66.91 42.35
CA ALA A 809 19.13 67.97 42.87
C ALA A 809 20.47 68.01 42.15
N GLY A 810 21.08 69.19 42.07
CA GLY A 810 22.42 69.34 41.54
C GLY A 810 23.11 70.59 42.06
N THR A 811 24.44 70.58 42.02
CA THR A 811 25.28 71.72 42.41
C THR A 811 26.56 71.74 41.58
N ASN A 812 27.10 72.94 41.36
CA ASN A 812 28.41 73.12 40.74
C ASN A 812 29.45 73.53 41.79
N LEU A 813 30.58 72.83 41.84
CA LEU A 813 31.73 73.09 42.69
C LEU A 813 32.92 73.47 41.80
N GLY A 814 32.94 74.73 41.36
CA GLY A 814 33.86 75.20 40.34
C GLY A 814 33.58 74.52 38.98
N GLU A 815 34.56 73.77 38.48
CA GLU A 815 34.44 73.01 37.23
C GLU A 815 33.75 71.64 37.43
N ILE A 816 33.57 71.17 38.67
CA ILE A 816 32.94 69.88 38.95
C ILE A 816 31.43 70.07 39.11
N ALA A 817 30.63 69.34 38.35
CA ALA A 817 29.19 69.27 38.50
C ALA A 817 28.77 67.98 39.21
N LEU A 818 27.95 68.09 40.26
CA LEU A 818 27.32 66.96 40.93
C LEU A 818 25.82 67.01 40.69
N ARG A 819 25.24 65.95 40.14
CA ARG A 819 23.81 65.87 39.84
C ARG A 819 23.26 64.53 40.30
N GLY A 820 22.02 64.48 40.71
CA GLY A 820 21.39 63.22 41.10
C GLY A 820 19.89 63.34 41.34
N GLY A 821 19.26 62.20 41.55
CA GLY A 821 17.83 62.14 41.82
C GLY A 821 17.34 60.73 42.03
N ALA A 822 16.05 60.64 42.38
CA ALA A 822 15.33 59.39 42.53
C ALA A 822 13.94 59.54 41.93
N SER A 823 13.40 58.45 41.38
CA SER A 823 12.02 58.41 40.90
C SER A 823 11.35 57.08 41.16
N TYR A 824 10.02 57.14 41.25
CA TYR A 824 9.11 56.01 41.40
C TYR A 824 8.03 56.12 40.34
N SER A 825 7.72 55.01 39.69
CA SER A 825 6.69 54.90 38.66
C SER A 825 5.77 53.73 39.00
N ASN A 826 4.47 53.96 39.01
CA ASN A 826 3.48 52.88 39.08
C ASN A 826 3.00 52.55 37.67
N HIS A 827 2.82 51.27 37.35
CA HIS A 827 2.43 50.76 36.03
C HIS A 827 1.12 49.97 36.15
N GLN A 828 0.12 50.35 35.35
CA GLN A 828 -1.06 49.51 35.10
C GLN A 828 -0.82 48.76 33.79
N ILE A 829 -0.90 47.43 33.83
CA ILE A 829 -0.49 46.57 32.72
C ILE A 829 -1.69 45.77 32.21
N GLU A 830 -1.87 45.77 30.90
CA GLU A 830 -2.80 44.91 30.18
C GLU A 830 -2.05 44.12 29.12
N THR A 831 -2.32 42.82 29.03
CA THR A 831 -1.69 41.90 28.06
C THR A 831 -2.75 41.11 27.32
N ASN A 832 -2.53 40.88 26.03
CA ASN A 832 -3.37 40.05 25.18
C ASN A 832 -2.48 39.17 24.29
N ARG A 833 -2.86 37.91 24.11
CA ARG A 833 -2.19 37.01 23.14
C ARG A 833 -3.17 36.06 22.47
N THR A 834 -2.92 35.78 21.20
CA THR A 834 -3.63 34.76 20.42
C THR A 834 -2.76 33.51 20.30
N ILE A 835 -3.31 32.34 20.65
CA ILE A 835 -2.62 31.07 20.50
C ILE A 835 -3.24 30.34 19.31
N SER A 836 -2.47 30.11 18.25
CA SER A 836 -3.00 29.50 17.03
C SER A 836 -1.98 28.59 16.35
N PHE A 837 -2.36 27.33 16.17
CA PHE A 837 -1.61 26.32 15.42
C PHE A 837 -2.58 25.27 14.84
N PRO A 838 -2.15 24.36 13.94
CA PRO A 838 -3.07 23.42 13.31
C PRO A 838 -3.91 22.63 14.34
N GLY A 839 -5.24 22.71 14.21
CA GLY A 839 -6.17 22.04 15.12
C GLY A 839 -6.41 22.73 16.47
N PHE A 840 -5.85 23.91 16.74
CA PHE A 840 -6.04 24.62 18.00
C PHE A 840 -6.02 26.14 17.84
N VAL A 841 -7.02 26.81 18.41
CA VAL A 841 -7.09 28.27 18.52
C VAL A 841 -7.60 28.63 19.92
N ASP A 842 -6.91 29.56 20.58
CA ASP A 842 -7.27 30.10 21.90
C ASP A 842 -6.86 31.58 21.98
N ALA A 843 -7.40 32.30 22.96
CA ALA A 843 -7.06 33.68 23.24
C ALA A 843 -6.97 33.89 24.75
N ALA A 844 -5.93 34.60 25.18
CA ALA A 844 -5.67 34.83 26.59
C ALA A 844 -5.41 36.32 26.86
N SER A 845 -5.92 36.82 27.99
CA SER A 845 -5.67 38.20 28.43
C SER A 845 -5.46 38.29 29.93
N ALA A 846 -4.61 39.22 30.39
CA ALA A 846 -4.40 39.49 31.81
C ALA A 846 -4.27 40.99 32.09
N SER A 847 -4.70 41.40 33.28
CA SER A 847 -4.50 42.73 33.83
C SER A 847 -3.86 42.62 35.21
N TYR A 848 -2.77 43.37 35.43
CA TYR A 848 -2.02 43.38 36.68
C TYR A 848 -1.23 44.69 36.83
N ASP A 849 -0.68 44.93 38.02
CA ASP A 849 0.07 46.13 38.33
C ASP A 849 1.59 45.85 38.44
N GLY A 850 2.39 46.92 38.43
CA GLY A 850 3.82 46.87 38.68
C GLY A 850 4.38 48.22 39.07
N TYR A 851 5.67 48.27 39.42
CA TYR A 851 6.37 49.52 39.68
C TYR A 851 7.82 49.52 39.20
N THR A 852 8.33 50.72 38.92
CA THR A 852 9.74 50.99 38.69
C THR A 852 10.26 52.02 39.68
N ALA A 853 11.32 51.70 40.40
CA ALA A 853 12.06 52.62 41.25
C ALA A 853 13.49 52.78 40.73
N GLN A 854 14.02 54.01 40.77
CA GLN A 854 15.41 54.26 40.37
C GLN A 854 16.08 55.35 41.20
N LEU A 855 17.38 55.18 41.39
CA LEU A 855 18.29 56.14 42.01
C LEU A 855 19.45 56.41 41.07
N PHE A 856 19.79 57.67 40.83
CA PHE A 856 20.82 58.03 39.87
C PHE A 856 21.69 59.20 40.33
N ALA A 857 22.97 59.17 39.97
CA ALA A 857 23.95 60.20 40.29
C ALA A 857 24.95 60.38 39.14
N GLU A 858 25.40 61.61 38.91
CA GLU A 858 26.34 62.00 37.87
C GLU A 858 27.40 62.95 38.43
N LEU A 859 28.65 62.73 38.03
CA LEU A 859 29.78 63.63 38.23
C LEU A 859 30.29 64.08 36.86
N GLY A 860 30.25 65.39 36.61
CA GLY A 860 30.75 66.02 35.38
C GLY A 860 31.94 66.94 35.66
N TYR A 861 32.82 67.11 34.68
CA TYR A 861 33.90 68.09 34.72
C TYR A 861 33.82 69.03 33.52
N GLU A 862 33.53 70.29 33.78
CA GLU A 862 33.15 71.27 32.77
C GLU A 862 34.30 72.19 32.41
N THR A 863 34.71 72.17 31.14
CA THR A 863 35.82 72.98 30.64
C THR A 863 35.48 73.64 29.30
N ARG A 864 36.12 74.76 28.96
CA ARG A 864 35.88 75.49 27.71
C ARG A 864 37.08 75.38 26.78
N ILE A 865 36.86 74.87 25.58
CA ILE A 865 37.87 74.72 24.53
C ILE A 865 37.43 75.52 23.31
N SER A 866 38.17 76.59 22.97
CA SER A 866 37.90 77.43 21.79
C SER A 866 36.44 77.93 21.66
N GLY A 867 35.82 78.29 22.80
CA GLY A 867 34.44 78.77 22.84
C GLY A 867 33.38 77.69 23.03
N ILE A 868 33.72 76.40 22.85
CA ILE A 868 32.83 75.25 23.06
C ILE A 868 32.93 74.79 24.51
N LEU A 869 31.80 74.61 25.20
CA LEU A 869 31.76 73.98 26.51
C LEU A 869 31.81 72.46 26.31
N VAL A 870 32.75 71.80 26.97
CA VAL A 870 32.95 70.35 26.91
C VAL A 870 32.86 69.79 28.31
N GLU A 871 32.06 68.75 28.50
CA GLU A 871 31.81 68.10 29.78
C GLU A 871 31.95 66.58 29.66
N PRO A 872 33.14 66.01 29.94
CA PRO A 872 33.24 64.61 30.31
C PRO A 872 32.48 64.33 31.61
N PHE A 873 31.75 63.22 31.66
CA PHE A 873 30.98 62.83 32.85
C PHE A 873 30.99 61.32 33.07
N VAL A 874 30.75 60.94 34.33
CA VAL A 874 30.41 59.57 34.74
C VAL A 874 29.08 59.58 35.49
N ASN A 875 28.19 58.65 35.15
CA ASN A 875 26.89 58.47 35.78
C ASN A 875 26.74 57.03 36.29
N LEU A 876 26.08 56.88 37.44
CA LEU A 876 25.66 55.60 38.01
C LEU A 876 24.16 55.64 38.25
N THR A 877 23.45 54.59 37.87
CA THR A 877 22.01 54.40 38.09
C THR A 877 21.75 53.03 38.67
N GLN A 878 20.94 52.94 39.72
CA GLN A 878 20.37 51.70 40.23
C GLN A 878 18.88 51.67 39.87
N LEU A 879 18.43 50.56 39.29
CA LEU A 879 17.07 50.34 38.81
C LEU A 879 16.46 49.10 39.46
N TRP A 880 15.18 49.21 39.83
CA TRP A 880 14.35 48.11 40.30
C TRP A 880 13.01 48.14 39.57
N VAL A 881 12.63 47.04 38.94
CA VAL A 881 11.35 46.85 38.26
C VAL A 881 10.68 45.63 38.87
N ARG A 882 9.41 45.75 39.24
CA ARG A 882 8.62 44.64 39.80
C ARG A 882 7.24 44.59 39.19
N THR A 883 6.74 43.38 38.95
CA THR A 883 5.34 43.12 38.56
C THR A 883 4.65 42.24 39.60
N ASP A 884 3.34 42.41 39.74
CA ASP A 884 2.52 41.55 40.59
C ASP A 884 2.22 40.20 39.92
N SER A 885 1.76 39.22 40.72
CA SER A 885 1.25 37.96 40.20
C SER A 885 -0.05 38.16 39.42
N PHE A 886 -0.27 37.34 38.39
CA PHE A 886 -1.44 37.44 37.53
C PHE A 886 -1.98 36.07 37.12
N ALA A 887 -3.21 36.05 36.62
CA ALA A 887 -3.79 34.91 35.94
C ALA A 887 -4.47 35.40 34.66
N GLU A 888 -4.19 34.74 33.55
CA GLU A 888 -4.86 35.01 32.30
C GLU A 888 -6.31 34.47 32.32
N ALA A 889 -7.23 35.24 31.75
CA ALA A 889 -8.53 34.76 31.34
C ALA A 889 -8.41 34.18 29.93
N GLY A 890 -8.90 32.96 29.72
CA GLY A 890 -8.81 32.28 28.41
C GLY A 890 -9.24 30.80 28.48
N GLY A 891 -8.87 30.05 27.45
CA GLY A 891 -9.11 28.61 27.36
C GLY A 891 -8.00 27.74 27.95
N PRO A 892 -7.82 26.50 27.46
CA PRO A 892 -6.85 25.54 27.98
C PRO A 892 -5.38 26.00 27.95
N ALA A 893 -5.05 26.99 27.12
CA ALA A 893 -3.70 27.52 27.01
C ALA A 893 -3.41 28.67 27.99
N ALA A 894 -4.39 29.11 28.79
CA ALA A 894 -4.23 30.23 29.73
C ALA A 894 -3.12 29.95 30.77
N LEU A 895 -2.34 30.99 31.07
CA LEU A 895 -1.21 30.97 31.99
C LEU A 895 -1.58 31.65 33.31
N SER A 896 -0.92 31.23 34.37
CA SER A 896 -0.79 32.03 35.60
C SER A 896 0.68 32.37 35.81
N GLY A 897 0.96 33.58 36.27
CA GLY A 897 2.31 34.09 36.46
C GLY A 897 2.56 34.51 37.91
N ASN A 898 3.74 34.15 38.41
CA ASN A 898 4.26 34.73 39.64
C ASN A 898 4.69 36.18 39.39
N GLY A 899 4.69 37.01 40.44
CA GLY A 899 5.30 38.34 40.33
C GLY A 899 6.78 38.24 39.96
N SER A 900 7.26 39.15 39.14
CA SER A 900 8.67 39.20 38.69
C SER A 900 9.41 40.35 39.37
N ASP A 901 10.67 40.12 39.72
CA ASP A 901 11.57 41.10 40.31
C ASP A 901 12.83 41.22 39.43
N TYR A 902 13.06 42.41 38.87
CA TYR A 902 14.22 42.73 38.04
C TYR A 902 15.02 43.90 38.62
N ASN A 903 16.34 43.76 38.67
CA ASN A 903 17.21 44.81 39.17
C ASN A 903 18.47 44.91 38.32
N SER A 904 18.91 46.14 38.06
CA SER A 904 20.13 46.39 37.28
C SER A 904 20.84 47.65 37.76
N THR A 905 22.16 47.62 37.68
CA THR A 905 23.01 48.80 37.87
C THR A 905 23.52 49.23 36.50
N LEU A 906 23.40 50.51 36.16
CA LEU A 906 23.90 51.09 34.91
C LEU A 906 25.02 52.07 35.22
N SER A 907 26.16 51.95 34.54
CA SER A 907 27.20 52.99 34.54
C SER A 907 27.30 53.62 33.17
N THR A 908 27.42 54.94 33.09
CA THR A 908 27.59 55.64 31.82
C THR A 908 28.84 56.52 31.89
N LEU A 909 29.71 56.40 30.91
CA LEU A 909 30.82 57.32 30.65
C LEU A 909 30.50 58.08 29.37
N GLY A 910 30.59 59.40 29.38
CA GLY A 910 30.32 60.15 28.17
C GLY A 910 30.94 61.53 28.12
N LEU A 911 30.76 62.17 26.98
CA LEU A 911 31.23 63.49 26.65
C LEU A 911 30.05 64.29 26.12
N ARG A 912 29.81 65.45 26.73
CA ARG A 912 28.85 66.43 26.22
C ARG A 912 29.57 67.64 25.66
N SER A 913 28.97 68.24 24.65
CA SER A 913 29.41 69.51 24.10
C SER A 913 28.25 70.46 23.90
N TYR A 914 28.49 71.74 24.17
CA TYR A 914 27.52 72.80 24.00
C TYR A 914 28.16 73.99 23.28
N VAL A 915 27.44 74.54 22.31
CA VAL A 915 27.81 75.77 21.61
C VAL A 915 26.63 76.73 21.59
N ASP A 916 26.90 77.97 21.99
CA ASP A 916 25.93 79.05 21.92
C ASP A 916 26.12 79.82 20.62
N VAL A 917 25.02 80.03 19.90
CA VAL A 917 24.96 80.77 18.64
C VAL A 917 23.88 81.83 18.76
N ASP A 918 24.28 83.09 18.75
CA ASP A 918 23.36 84.22 18.70
C ASP A 918 22.91 84.43 17.24
N TRP A 919 21.60 84.34 16.98
CA TRP A 919 21.01 84.64 15.67
C TRP A 919 19.87 85.65 15.82
N ARG A 920 20.12 86.89 15.38
CA ARG A 920 19.28 88.06 15.70
C ARG A 920 19.20 88.26 17.21
N ASP A 921 18.00 88.42 17.76
CA ASP A 921 17.74 88.64 19.19
C ASP A 921 17.49 87.32 19.95
N ILE A 922 17.67 86.15 19.31
CA ILE A 922 17.45 84.84 19.92
C ILE A 922 18.79 84.12 20.05
N ARG A 923 19.08 83.63 21.25
CA ARG A 923 20.21 82.74 21.50
C ARG A 923 19.78 81.30 21.33
N PHE A 924 20.54 80.56 20.52
CA PHE A 924 20.40 79.13 20.37
C PHE A 924 21.56 78.42 21.05
N THR A 925 21.27 77.45 21.91
CA THR A 925 22.26 76.51 22.44
C THR A 925 22.10 75.19 21.70
N ILE A 926 23.16 74.75 21.01
CA ILE A 926 23.21 73.46 20.34
C ILE A 926 24.02 72.52 21.22
N GLY A 927 23.41 71.40 21.62
CA GLY A 927 24.00 70.39 22.50
C GLY A 927 24.17 69.04 21.81
N GLY A 928 25.26 68.34 22.14
CA GLY A 928 25.53 66.98 21.70
C GLY A 928 26.00 66.09 22.85
N LEU A 929 25.65 64.80 22.80
CA LEU A 929 26.14 63.75 23.71
C LEU A 929 26.66 62.57 22.90
N LEU A 930 27.85 62.09 23.28
CA LEU A 930 28.32 60.74 22.97
C LEU A 930 28.64 60.03 24.29
N GLY A 931 28.08 58.85 24.49
CA GLY A 931 28.28 58.07 25.69
C GLY A 931 28.39 56.57 25.44
N TRP A 932 29.03 55.89 26.37
CA TRP A 932 29.02 54.44 26.50
C TRP A 932 28.35 54.09 27.83
N GLN A 933 27.33 53.26 27.76
CA GLN A 933 26.61 52.73 28.92
C GLN A 933 26.93 51.25 29.07
N HIS A 934 27.23 50.84 30.30
CA HIS A 934 27.42 49.45 30.69
C HIS A 934 26.37 49.05 31.73
N SER A 935 25.69 47.93 31.49
CA SER A 935 24.62 47.36 32.32
C SER A 935 25.12 46.14 33.08
N PHE A 936 24.98 46.15 34.40
CA PHE A 936 25.37 45.08 35.30
C PHE A 936 24.15 44.27 35.77
N GLY A 937 24.40 43.06 36.26
CA GLY A 937 23.38 42.13 36.74
C GLY A 937 22.95 41.13 35.67
N ASP A 938 21.85 40.44 35.97
CA ASP A 938 21.14 39.63 34.98
C ASP A 938 20.35 40.58 34.07
N LEU A 939 20.57 40.46 32.76
CA LEU A 939 20.01 41.39 31.78
C LEU A 939 18.82 40.81 31.05
N ALA A 940 18.55 39.52 31.22
CA ALA A 940 17.40 38.83 30.65
C ALA A 940 16.36 38.63 31.75
N PRO A 941 15.26 39.41 31.77
CA PRO A 941 14.21 39.20 32.76
C PRO A 941 13.57 37.82 32.60
N GLN A 942 13.20 37.21 33.71
CA GLN A 942 12.51 35.92 33.70
C GLN A 942 11.08 36.06 34.22
N ALA A 943 10.18 35.26 33.65
CA ALA A 943 8.81 35.09 34.13
C ALA A 943 8.60 33.62 34.54
N GLY A 944 8.20 33.42 35.80
CA GLY A 944 7.73 32.12 36.28
C GLY A 944 6.25 31.96 35.98
N LEU A 945 5.91 31.04 35.08
CA LEU A 945 4.57 30.83 34.54
C LEU A 945 4.07 29.42 34.86
N SER A 946 2.76 29.19 34.74
CA SER A 946 2.16 27.87 34.86
C SER A 946 1.04 27.68 33.84
N LEU A 947 1.20 26.68 32.97
CA LEU A 947 0.25 26.33 31.92
C LEU A 947 -0.98 25.64 32.52
N ALA A 948 -2.17 26.09 32.10
CA ALA A 948 -3.46 25.67 32.66
C ALA A 948 -3.52 25.78 34.20
N SER A 949 -2.71 26.67 34.79
CA SER A 949 -2.54 26.85 36.24
C SER A 949 -2.08 25.62 37.03
N ILE A 950 -1.48 24.62 36.36
CA ILE A 950 -1.05 23.36 37.01
C ILE A 950 0.37 22.91 36.63
N ALA A 951 0.86 23.27 35.44
CA ALA A 951 2.17 22.86 34.94
C ALA A 951 3.15 24.03 34.92
N PRO A 952 4.04 24.17 35.93
CA PRO A 952 4.95 25.31 36.05
C PRO A 952 6.11 25.23 35.05
N PHE A 953 6.54 26.39 34.55
CA PHE A 953 7.71 26.56 33.70
C PHE A 953 8.27 27.99 33.83
N THR A 954 9.46 28.23 33.30
CA THR A 954 10.09 29.56 33.30
C THR A 954 10.42 29.97 31.88
N ILE A 955 10.17 31.24 31.59
CA ILE A 955 10.48 31.86 30.31
C ILE A 955 11.45 33.01 30.54
N GLU A 956 12.42 33.10 29.66
CA GLU A 956 13.37 34.20 29.59
C GLU A 956 12.89 35.20 28.53
N GLY A 957 12.87 36.48 28.89
CA GLY A 957 12.54 37.58 27.98
C GLY A 957 13.78 38.13 27.26
N SER A 958 13.57 39.15 26.43
CA SER A 958 14.60 39.89 25.72
C SER A 958 15.65 40.43 26.68
N ALA A 959 16.90 40.05 26.44
CA ALA A 959 18.03 40.58 27.18
C ALA A 959 18.27 42.05 26.83
N LEU A 960 18.45 42.90 27.85
CA LEU A 960 18.98 44.23 27.65
C LEU A 960 20.47 44.15 27.28
N SER A 961 20.90 45.01 26.35
CA SER A 961 22.29 45.06 25.93
C SER A 961 23.20 45.43 27.10
N ARG A 962 24.22 44.60 27.30
CA ARG A 962 25.26 44.85 28.31
C ARG A 962 26.00 46.14 28.04
N ASP A 963 26.28 46.43 26.78
CA ASP A 963 26.97 47.63 26.34
C ASP A 963 26.11 48.35 25.29
N ALA A 964 25.91 49.66 25.48
CA ALA A 964 25.14 50.48 24.56
C ALA A 964 25.83 51.83 24.30
N ALA A 965 25.78 52.27 23.05
CA ALA A 965 26.14 53.62 22.67
C ALA A 965 24.97 54.58 22.95
N LEU A 966 25.27 55.72 23.56
CA LEU A 966 24.32 56.81 23.76
C LEU A 966 24.66 57.96 22.84
N LEU A 967 23.66 58.46 22.12
CA LEU A 967 23.76 59.61 21.23
C LEU A 967 22.63 60.58 21.55
N SER A 968 22.96 61.85 21.75
CA SER A 968 21.95 62.90 21.78
C SER A 968 22.36 64.08 20.92
N VAL A 969 21.39 64.72 20.28
CA VAL A 969 21.56 66.03 19.68
C VAL A 969 20.33 66.87 19.97
N GLY A 970 20.54 68.14 20.34
CA GLY A 970 19.45 69.02 20.70
C GLY A 970 19.76 70.48 20.40
N ILE A 971 18.69 71.26 20.29
CA ILE A 971 18.74 72.71 20.16
C ILE A 971 17.72 73.33 21.11
N ASP A 972 18.18 74.31 21.88
CA ASP A 972 17.38 75.09 22.82
C ASP A 972 17.42 76.56 22.40
N ALA A 973 16.25 77.20 22.31
CA ALA A 973 16.08 78.60 21.93
C ALA A 973 15.59 79.41 23.13
N ALA A 974 16.37 80.41 23.53
CA ALA A 974 15.96 81.38 24.53
C ALA A 974 15.09 82.46 23.86
N LEU A 975 13.77 82.32 23.98
CA LEU A 975 12.81 83.22 23.32
C LEU A 975 12.70 84.57 24.04
N THR A 976 12.77 84.55 25.37
CA THR A 976 12.82 85.72 26.26
C THR A 976 13.72 85.40 27.45
N GLU A 977 13.93 86.37 28.35
CA GLU A 977 14.65 86.13 29.61
C GLU A 977 13.97 85.08 30.51
N ALA A 978 12.65 84.89 30.33
CA ALA A 978 11.83 83.98 31.12
C ALA A 978 11.42 82.69 30.39
N VAL A 979 11.53 82.61 29.06
CA VAL A 979 10.97 81.51 28.26
C VAL A 979 12.04 80.86 27.37
N SER A 980 12.15 79.53 27.45
CA SER A 980 12.92 78.73 26.48
C SER A 980 12.14 77.57 25.90
N LEU A 981 12.46 77.22 24.65
CA LEU A 981 11.94 76.06 23.93
C LEU A 981 13.09 75.18 23.44
N GLY A 982 12.99 73.87 23.66
CA GLY A 982 13.99 72.90 23.27
C GLY A 982 13.41 71.76 22.45
N VAL A 983 14.19 71.24 21.52
CA VAL A 983 13.92 69.94 20.89
C VAL A 983 15.19 69.11 20.88
N SER A 984 15.09 67.83 21.23
CA SER A 984 16.22 66.91 21.16
C SER A 984 15.82 65.54 20.65
N TYR A 985 16.78 64.88 20.00
CA TYR A 985 16.74 63.47 19.67
C TYR A 985 17.71 62.72 20.58
N ASP A 986 17.24 61.64 21.18
CA ASP A 986 18.02 60.74 22.03
C ASP A 986 17.98 59.33 21.48
N GLY A 987 19.14 58.71 21.31
CA GLY A 987 19.31 57.32 20.89
C GLY A 987 20.14 56.53 21.89
N ARG A 988 19.67 55.33 22.24
CA ARG A 988 20.42 54.27 22.91
C ARG A 988 20.49 53.09 21.93
N ILE A 989 21.70 52.66 21.59
CA ILE A 989 21.94 51.64 20.57
C ILE A 989 22.83 50.57 21.17
N GLY A 990 22.25 49.41 21.45
CA GLY A 990 22.95 48.21 21.90
C GLY A 990 23.00 47.13 20.82
N THR A 991 23.49 45.95 21.19
CA THR A 991 23.53 44.76 20.33
C THR A 991 22.17 44.11 20.16
N ASP A 992 21.41 44.05 21.25
CA ASP A 992 20.16 43.28 21.37
C ASP A 992 18.95 44.21 21.60
N ASP A 993 19.20 45.51 21.68
CA ASP A 993 18.14 46.50 21.82
C ASP A 993 18.53 47.84 21.19
N ARG A 994 17.51 48.60 20.82
CA ARG A 994 17.65 50.01 20.44
C ARG A 994 16.44 50.78 20.87
N ASP A 995 16.66 52.01 21.29
CA ASP A 995 15.59 52.89 21.74
C ASP A 995 15.89 54.33 21.36
N HIS A 996 14.91 54.97 20.73
CA HIS A 996 15.00 56.30 20.16
C HIS A 996 13.85 57.16 20.66
N ALA A 997 14.12 58.43 20.94
CA ALA A 997 13.07 59.35 21.33
C ALA A 997 13.30 60.76 20.80
N ILE A 998 12.20 61.43 20.51
CA ILE A 998 12.15 62.88 20.27
C ILE A 998 11.50 63.52 21.50
N GLN A 999 12.12 64.59 22.00
CA GLN A 999 11.66 65.32 23.17
C GLN A 999 11.45 66.79 22.81
N GLY A 1000 10.32 67.34 23.24
CA GLY A 1000 10.04 68.77 23.22
C GLY A 1000 10.04 69.31 24.65
N ARG A 1001 10.81 70.37 24.91
CA ARG A 1001 10.94 71.02 26.22
C ARG A 1001 10.43 72.46 26.18
N PHE A 1002 9.68 72.84 27.19
CA PHE A 1002 9.27 74.22 27.47
C PHE A 1002 9.65 74.57 28.90
N THR A 1003 10.32 75.70 29.09
CA THR A 1003 10.73 76.19 30.41
C THR A 1003 10.24 77.62 30.62
N TYR A 1004 9.71 77.90 31.81
CA TYR A 1004 9.27 79.21 32.26
C TYR A 1004 9.89 79.58 33.62
N ARG A 1005 10.57 80.72 33.68
CA ARG A 1005 11.13 81.30 34.91
C ARG A 1005 10.17 82.33 35.48
N PHE A 1006 9.79 82.16 36.75
CA PHE A 1006 8.82 82.99 37.46
C PHE A 1006 9.45 84.24 38.06
#